data_AF-A0A8C5U221-F1
#
_entry.id   AF-A0A8C5U221-F1
#
_cell.length_a   1.000
_cell.length_b   1.000
_cell.length_c   1.000
_cell.angle_alpha   90.00
_cell.angle_beta   90.00
_cell.angle_gamma   90.00
#
_symmetry.space_group_name_H-M   'P 1'
#
loop_
_entity.id
_entity.type
_entity.pdbx_description
1 polymer ?
#
loop_
_entity_poly.entity_id
_entity_poly.type
_entity_poly.pdbx_seq_one_letter_code
_entity_poly.pdbx_strand_id
1 'polypeptide(L)'
;MIENMAQCFRETCFVAWMLLIFQIFLKPVLSCFVDLLSFLEKLFQIVSLIQNNSVVIVEGATGSGKSTQIPQYILDYCMSQSIPCNIAVTQPRKISASSLARWISKERSWTLGGFVGYQLSLENVSTKETRLLYMTTGVLLQKIVSAKSLTQFTHIFIDEVHERTEENDFLLLLTRKLLCTNSQSVKIILMSASINSKELADYFALPVHNGLKPVCVFKVEGKPFAIKEYYLDDLKDIIDFKLRPLSVGEPMIEEKMYQVAVSLIQSFDELEKRSNREMRLFSATVPGYRKVILATNIAESSVTVPDVKYVIDFCLTRTLFCDKETNYQSLRLCWASKTNCNQRKGRAGRVSKGYCYRLVHKAFWADCIPEKSEPEMLLCPLGATVLKIKKLDMGEPKALLATALSPPTVGDIERTILQLKELGALTTCVQTEENLHDGELTFLGTVLTELPVELHLGKLIVLGHIFGCLEECLIIAAALSLRNFFAVPFKNHVDAYRKKLVFAGNSRSDCIAIVNAFRAQLFQTFTSRFYRCFWLGLIHFKCNLEIKFQVAELFHNLKRRVRAFNMHVKAQPSAVDQEYDCKQRFILQVVIAGAFYPNYCTFGKCNEEIAMKDLAGKDPKTTVMLKNIPPYGYLYHKQLQSLLRQCGQVKSISYNGSRAYVEFSRNPKEAFKVLPEVYLAVKMFQLKIPFELYVHYPEDIGRQVQGYLASLFHFRVNVDCQKQTVEPVEISFGDLEMSKMIPSRSLAIRVTEIVEVGHFWGYRTDEENTAVLQALSAEINYQNLMDLSVPPRVDVLCLAPFTYQGNRGYYRAHVLYVHGDLAEVFFVDYGNRSEVPLNKLKEIPSCLQGLPFQALEFKICKMCPSAKSLVCGERWSCSASQRFASLVSGCTLLLEVYSLVHGVLHVDVFRHSGRRGLVNIRDVLIEECYAELAEESYESQVTVFGPFSPYQLKCYSLTKVSQFRNVFINKESINSVVVHDGAEVPFQQLLVATDVSVNATGSVVLGESSLMPPVHGLLALLSMLFAPAIELRVDKSGKYFTGVLCGLGCSQTSGAPLLPANDMELTFDVHFGVEDITEINSLRRAMNKLLCEDAVRSGQEEVAQLKRIYTIDPTWYEQPYIWNQVRGSCLKT
;
A
#
# COMPACT_ATOMS: atom_id res chain seq x y z
N MET A 1 -56.81 23.81 -78.67
CA MET A 1 -57.38 23.56 -77.31
C MET A 1 -56.52 22.64 -76.43
N ILE A 2 -55.54 21.90 -76.98
CA ILE A 2 -54.56 21.11 -76.19
C ILE A 2 -53.32 21.93 -75.79
N GLU A 3 -53.01 23.04 -76.47
CA GLU A 3 -51.89 23.91 -76.09
C GLU A 3 -52.16 24.76 -74.82
N ASN A 4 -53.41 25.10 -74.54
CA ASN A 4 -53.74 25.91 -73.35
C ASN A 4 -53.79 25.11 -72.04
N MET A 5 -53.87 23.77 -72.09
CA MET A 5 -53.76 22.93 -70.87
C MET A 5 -52.31 22.65 -70.47
N ALA A 6 -51.37 22.70 -71.42
CA ALA A 6 -49.95 22.45 -71.15
C ALA A 6 -49.24 23.65 -70.49
N GLN A 7 -49.79 24.86 -70.62
CA GLN A 7 -49.20 26.08 -70.08
C GLN A 7 -49.61 26.32 -68.62
N CYS A 8 -50.85 25.98 -68.23
CA CYS A 8 -51.31 26.12 -66.85
C CYS A 8 -50.68 25.08 -65.89
N PHE A 9 -50.29 23.89 -66.38
CA PHE A 9 -49.62 22.86 -65.57
C PHE A 9 -48.12 23.14 -65.30
N ARG A 10 -47.48 24.02 -66.08
CA ARG A 10 -46.06 24.37 -65.86
C ARG A 10 -45.87 25.45 -64.81
N GLU A 11 -46.82 26.38 -64.66
CA GLU A 11 -46.63 27.51 -63.73
C GLU A 11 -46.96 27.15 -62.28
N THR A 12 -47.99 26.35 -62.01
CA THR A 12 -48.31 25.89 -60.63
C THR A 12 -47.30 24.90 -60.08
N CYS A 13 -46.78 23.99 -60.93
CA CYS A 13 -45.75 23.04 -60.51
C CYS A 13 -44.39 23.71 -60.29
N PHE A 14 -44.03 24.75 -61.05
CA PHE A 14 -42.73 25.42 -60.87
C PHE A 14 -42.66 26.25 -59.59
N VAL A 15 -43.76 26.91 -59.19
CA VAL A 15 -43.82 27.66 -57.92
C VAL A 15 -43.85 26.69 -56.72
N ALA A 16 -44.58 25.58 -56.81
CA ALA A 16 -44.57 24.54 -55.77
C ALA A 16 -43.21 23.83 -55.65
N TRP A 17 -42.52 23.59 -56.77
CA TRP A 17 -41.20 22.96 -56.81
C TRP A 17 -40.08 23.90 -56.33
N MET A 18 -40.16 25.21 -56.65
CA MET A 18 -39.27 26.22 -56.05
C MET A 18 -39.52 26.38 -54.54
N LEU A 19 -40.78 26.42 -54.08
CA LEU A 19 -41.08 26.51 -52.64
C LEU A 19 -40.63 25.26 -51.89
N LEU A 20 -40.71 24.06 -52.49
CA LEU A 20 -40.17 22.83 -51.92
C LEU A 20 -38.63 22.85 -51.86
N ILE A 21 -37.95 23.33 -52.91
CA ILE A 21 -36.48 23.51 -52.91
C ILE A 21 -36.07 24.56 -51.88
N PHE A 22 -36.83 25.63 -51.71
CA PHE A 22 -36.58 26.66 -50.68
C PHE A 22 -36.80 26.11 -49.26
N GLN A 23 -37.80 25.26 -49.04
CA GLN A 23 -38.10 24.61 -47.76
C GLN A 23 -37.18 23.42 -47.42
N ILE A 24 -36.69 22.68 -48.41
CA ILE A 24 -35.89 21.45 -48.22
C ILE A 24 -34.39 21.74 -48.27
N PHE A 25 -33.93 22.60 -49.20
CA PHE A 25 -32.50 22.87 -49.39
C PHE A 25 -32.01 24.17 -48.75
N LEU A 26 -32.80 25.25 -48.77
CA LEU A 26 -32.36 26.54 -48.22
C LEU A 26 -32.68 26.72 -46.74
N LYS A 27 -33.76 26.18 -46.17
CA LYS A 27 -34.03 26.29 -44.73
C LYS A 27 -32.95 25.68 -43.81
N PRO A 28 -32.39 24.48 -44.09
CA PRO A 28 -31.27 23.95 -43.31
C PRO A 28 -29.99 24.76 -43.51
N VAL A 29 -29.76 25.28 -44.71
CA VAL A 29 -28.58 26.09 -45.06
C VAL A 29 -28.66 27.50 -44.46
N LEU A 30 -29.83 28.14 -44.43
CA LEU A 30 -30.09 29.43 -43.76
C LEU A 30 -30.11 29.29 -42.23
N SER A 31 -30.63 28.19 -41.68
CA SER A 31 -30.47 27.87 -40.25
C SER A 31 -29.00 27.72 -39.89
N CYS A 32 -28.23 26.95 -40.68
CA CYS A 32 -26.77 26.89 -40.56
C CYS A 32 -26.12 28.26 -40.74
N PHE A 33 -26.59 29.12 -41.66
CA PHE A 33 -26.00 30.43 -41.93
C PHE A 33 -26.25 31.43 -40.80
N VAL A 34 -27.43 31.41 -40.17
CA VAL A 34 -27.76 32.24 -39.00
C VAL A 34 -27.01 31.75 -37.76
N ASP A 35 -26.89 30.44 -37.56
CA ASP A 35 -26.06 29.87 -36.50
C ASP A 35 -24.56 30.17 -36.75
N LEU A 36 -24.09 30.12 -38.00
CA LEU A 36 -22.72 30.48 -38.39
C LEU A 36 -22.45 31.98 -38.23
N LEU A 37 -23.42 32.86 -38.53
CA LEU A 37 -23.31 34.31 -38.34
C LEU A 37 -23.27 34.67 -36.85
N SER A 38 -24.16 34.10 -36.03
CA SER A 38 -24.15 34.32 -34.57
C SER A 38 -22.89 33.76 -33.91
N PHE A 39 -22.34 32.67 -34.46
CA PHE A 39 -21.06 32.11 -34.08
C PHE A 39 -19.90 33.05 -34.47
N LEU A 40 -19.84 33.50 -35.73
CA LEU A 40 -18.83 34.45 -36.23
C LEU A 40 -18.85 35.80 -35.47
N GLU A 41 -20.02 36.33 -35.10
CA GLU A 41 -20.14 37.53 -34.25
C GLU A 41 -19.52 37.32 -32.86
N LYS A 42 -19.77 36.18 -32.22
CA LYS A 42 -19.15 35.81 -30.94
C LYS A 42 -17.62 35.61 -31.08
N LEU A 43 -17.15 35.15 -32.26
CA LEU A 43 -15.72 35.02 -32.56
C LEU A 43 -15.02 36.38 -32.70
N PHE A 44 -15.64 37.34 -33.37
CA PHE A 44 -15.11 38.71 -33.43
C PHE A 44 -15.09 39.36 -32.04
N GLN A 45 -16.10 39.12 -31.21
CA GLN A 45 -16.14 39.61 -29.83
C GLN A 45 -14.98 39.08 -28.98
N ILE A 46 -14.70 37.77 -28.99
CA ILE A 46 -13.60 37.21 -28.19
C ILE A 46 -12.23 37.70 -28.66
N VAL A 47 -12.00 37.79 -29.97
CA VAL A 47 -10.75 38.32 -30.51
C VAL A 47 -10.59 39.79 -30.12
N SER A 48 -11.63 40.61 -30.27
CA SER A 48 -11.62 42.02 -29.86
C SER A 48 -11.35 42.17 -28.36
N LEU A 49 -11.97 41.35 -27.51
CA LEU A 49 -11.72 41.35 -26.07
C LEU A 49 -10.25 41.04 -25.74
N ILE A 50 -9.66 40.04 -26.40
CA ILE A 50 -8.26 39.66 -26.15
C ILE A 50 -7.28 40.71 -26.67
N GLN A 51 -7.58 41.39 -27.78
CA GLN A 51 -6.76 42.50 -28.27
C GLN A 51 -6.77 43.69 -27.31
N ASN A 52 -7.92 44.01 -26.72
CA ASN A 52 -8.10 45.19 -25.87
C ASN A 52 -7.72 44.99 -24.40
N ASN A 53 -7.56 43.75 -23.93
CA ASN A 53 -7.22 43.45 -22.54
C ASN A 53 -5.88 42.69 -22.46
N SER A 54 -5.14 42.85 -21.38
CA SER A 54 -3.91 42.07 -21.13
C SER A 54 -4.22 40.66 -20.63
N VAL A 55 -5.32 40.52 -19.87
CA VAL A 55 -5.82 39.25 -19.34
C VAL A 55 -7.30 39.11 -19.73
N VAL A 56 -7.72 37.91 -20.13
CA VAL A 56 -9.14 37.56 -20.36
C VAL A 56 -9.43 36.19 -19.78
N ILE A 57 -10.57 36.04 -19.12
CA ILE A 57 -11.05 34.75 -18.63
C ILE A 57 -12.11 34.22 -19.58
N VAL A 58 -11.96 32.98 -20.03
CA VAL A 58 -12.90 32.27 -20.88
C VAL A 58 -13.52 31.13 -20.06
N GLU A 59 -14.82 31.25 -19.81
CA GLU A 59 -15.61 30.26 -19.09
C GLU A 59 -16.48 29.47 -20.06
N GLY A 60 -16.54 28.15 -19.96
CA GLY A 60 -17.51 27.35 -20.73
C GLY A 60 -17.44 25.87 -20.41
N ALA A 61 -18.53 25.13 -20.61
CA ALA A 61 -18.58 23.70 -20.23
C ALA A 61 -17.55 22.84 -20.98
N THR A 62 -17.13 21.70 -20.42
CA THR A 62 -16.29 20.72 -21.12
C THR A 62 -16.93 20.31 -22.46
N GLY A 63 -16.16 20.37 -23.54
CA GLY A 63 -16.66 20.09 -24.90
C GLY A 63 -17.12 21.32 -25.68
N SER A 64 -17.13 22.53 -25.09
CA SER A 64 -17.50 23.77 -25.79
C SER A 64 -16.43 24.30 -26.78
N GLY A 65 -15.36 23.53 -27.05
CA GLY A 65 -14.33 23.90 -28.02
C GLY A 65 -13.31 24.95 -27.58
N LYS A 66 -13.28 25.38 -26.31
CA LYS A 66 -12.35 26.42 -25.80
C LYS A 66 -10.89 26.16 -26.17
N SER A 67 -10.40 24.99 -25.79
CA SER A 67 -9.00 24.58 -25.90
C SER A 67 -8.57 24.25 -27.32
N THR A 68 -9.51 24.04 -28.25
CA THR A 68 -9.23 23.72 -29.64
C THR A 68 -9.44 24.93 -30.54
N GLN A 69 -10.60 25.58 -30.47
CA GLN A 69 -11.04 26.57 -31.44
C GLN A 69 -10.48 27.98 -31.17
N ILE A 70 -10.47 28.44 -29.90
CA ILE A 70 -10.07 29.82 -29.57
C ILE A 70 -8.62 30.13 -29.98
N PRO A 71 -7.62 29.26 -29.67
CA PRO A 71 -6.24 29.50 -30.13
C PRO A 71 -6.12 29.59 -31.65
N GLN A 72 -6.90 28.79 -32.38
CA GLN A 72 -6.91 28.82 -33.85
C GLN A 72 -7.48 30.13 -34.38
N TYR A 73 -8.56 30.65 -33.79
CA TYR A 73 -9.15 31.93 -34.23
C TYR A 73 -8.22 33.11 -34.03
N ILE A 74 -7.48 33.16 -32.92
CA ILE A 74 -6.48 34.20 -32.69
C ILE A 74 -5.35 34.07 -33.71
N LEU A 75 -4.89 32.85 -33.97
CA LEU A 75 -3.85 32.59 -34.95
C LEU A 75 -4.26 33.07 -36.34
N ASP A 76 -5.46 32.69 -36.79
CA ASP A 76 -6.03 33.07 -38.09
C ASP A 76 -6.20 34.60 -38.19
N TYR A 77 -6.71 35.25 -37.13
CA TYR A 77 -6.86 36.70 -37.07
C TYR A 77 -5.50 37.40 -37.20
N CYS A 78 -4.52 37.02 -36.38
CA CYS A 78 -3.19 37.62 -36.43
C CYS A 78 -2.51 37.40 -37.79
N MET A 79 -2.69 36.23 -38.41
CA MET A 79 -2.22 35.96 -39.77
C MET A 79 -2.87 36.89 -40.79
N SER A 80 -4.20 37.04 -40.74
CA SER A 80 -4.94 37.93 -41.65
C SER A 80 -4.51 39.39 -41.55
N GLN A 81 -4.11 39.83 -40.35
CA GLN A 81 -3.65 41.18 -40.05
C GLN A 81 -2.12 41.33 -40.15
N SER A 82 -1.38 40.28 -40.52
CA SER A 82 0.10 40.26 -40.54
C SER A 82 0.75 40.65 -39.20
N ILE A 83 0.10 40.35 -38.08
CA ILE A 83 0.60 40.58 -36.73
C ILE A 83 1.43 39.36 -36.29
N PRO A 84 2.66 39.54 -35.77
CA PRO A 84 3.45 38.43 -35.23
C PRO A 84 2.68 37.64 -34.16
N CYS A 85 2.56 36.32 -34.35
CA CYS A 85 1.78 35.46 -33.47
C CYS A 85 2.57 34.21 -33.08
N ASN A 86 2.76 34.01 -31.78
CA ASN A 86 3.33 32.80 -31.20
C ASN A 86 2.54 32.43 -29.95
N ILE A 87 1.78 31.34 -30.02
CA ILE A 87 0.80 30.93 -29.03
C ILE A 87 1.30 29.72 -28.25
N ALA A 88 1.33 29.82 -26.93
CA ALA A 88 1.46 28.68 -26.03
C ALA A 88 0.11 28.33 -25.41
N VAL A 89 -0.28 27.06 -25.46
CA VAL A 89 -1.46 26.54 -24.76
C VAL A 89 -1.03 25.50 -23.75
N THR A 90 -1.21 25.80 -22.47
CA THR A 90 -0.89 24.84 -21.40
C THR A 90 -2.02 23.84 -21.22
N GLN A 91 -1.64 22.64 -20.77
CA GLN A 91 -2.54 21.59 -20.33
C GLN A 91 -1.96 20.97 -19.06
N PRO A 92 -2.79 20.60 -18.07
CA PRO A 92 -2.31 19.98 -16.85
C PRO A 92 -1.68 18.59 -17.09
N ARG A 93 -2.06 17.89 -18.18
CA ARG A 93 -1.64 16.50 -18.42
C ARG A 93 -1.01 16.28 -19.81
N LYS A 94 0.00 15.40 -19.85
CA LYS A 94 0.77 15.06 -21.07
C LYS A 94 -0.10 14.55 -22.22
N ILE A 95 -1.06 13.67 -21.91
CA ILE A 95 -1.97 13.09 -22.90
C ILE A 95 -2.81 14.19 -23.55
N SER A 96 -3.35 15.12 -22.76
CA SER A 96 -4.18 16.23 -23.24
C SER A 96 -3.43 17.12 -24.23
N ALA A 97 -2.22 17.58 -23.88
CA ALA A 97 -1.38 18.40 -24.77
C ALA A 97 -1.10 17.71 -26.11
N SER A 98 -0.64 16.45 -26.07
CA SER A 98 -0.33 15.71 -27.31
C SER A 98 -1.57 15.39 -28.13
N SER A 99 -2.71 15.03 -27.50
CA SER A 99 -3.95 14.72 -28.20
C SER A 99 -4.57 15.94 -28.87
N LEU A 100 -4.54 17.12 -28.24
CA LEU A 100 -5.09 18.35 -28.79
C LEU A 100 -4.29 18.82 -30.00
N ALA A 101 -2.96 18.79 -29.92
CA ALA A 101 -2.10 19.13 -31.06
C ALA A 101 -2.31 18.18 -32.24
N ARG A 102 -2.40 16.86 -32.00
CA ARG A 102 -2.71 15.87 -33.05
C ARG A 102 -4.09 16.07 -33.65
N TRP A 103 -5.08 16.41 -32.82
CA TRP A 103 -6.44 16.70 -33.28
C TRP A 103 -6.46 17.91 -34.21
N ILE A 104 -5.83 19.02 -33.83
CA ILE A 104 -5.79 20.25 -34.64
C ILE A 104 -4.98 20.05 -35.92
N SER A 105 -3.87 19.32 -35.84
CA SER A 105 -3.11 18.90 -37.02
C SER A 105 -4.00 18.16 -38.02
N LYS A 106 -4.84 17.23 -37.55
CA LYS A 106 -5.80 16.52 -38.41
C LYS A 106 -6.92 17.43 -38.92
N GLU A 107 -7.48 18.28 -38.07
CA GLU A 107 -8.58 19.21 -38.39
C GLU A 107 -8.18 20.21 -39.47
N ARG A 108 -6.97 20.78 -39.36
CA ARG A 108 -6.42 21.77 -40.30
C ARG A 108 -5.61 21.16 -41.44
N SER A 109 -5.47 19.85 -41.48
CA SER A 109 -4.57 19.15 -42.42
C SER A 109 -3.14 19.70 -42.39
N TRP A 110 -2.66 20.11 -41.21
CA TRP A 110 -1.30 20.58 -40.99
C TRP A 110 -0.39 19.43 -40.57
N THR A 111 0.87 19.47 -41.00
CA THR A 111 1.89 18.54 -40.50
C THR A 111 2.16 18.82 -39.02
N LEU A 112 2.01 17.79 -38.18
CA LEU A 112 2.35 17.86 -36.77
C LEU A 112 3.85 18.16 -36.59
N GLY A 113 4.18 19.19 -35.81
CA GLY A 113 5.54 19.73 -35.66
C GLY A 113 5.88 20.85 -36.66
N GLY A 114 5.03 21.08 -37.67
CA GLY A 114 5.04 22.29 -38.51
C GLY A 114 4.37 23.45 -37.78
N PHE A 115 3.27 23.97 -38.32
CA PHE A 115 2.53 25.11 -37.75
C PHE A 115 1.93 24.87 -36.35
N VAL A 116 1.49 23.64 -36.09
CA VAL A 116 1.00 23.17 -34.79
C VAL A 116 1.90 22.07 -34.26
N GLY A 117 2.22 22.11 -32.97
CA GLY A 117 3.08 21.14 -32.32
C GLY A 117 2.75 20.98 -30.84
N TYR A 118 3.47 20.08 -30.18
CA TYR A 118 3.42 19.97 -28.73
C TYR A 118 4.80 19.77 -28.10
N GLN A 119 4.92 20.18 -26.83
CA GLN A 119 6.12 19.97 -26.02
C GLN A 119 5.76 19.43 -24.64
N LEU A 120 6.27 18.25 -24.33
CA LEU A 120 6.17 17.57 -23.04
C LEU A 120 7.55 17.54 -22.35
N SER A 121 7.62 16.99 -21.13
CA SER A 121 8.88 16.92 -20.37
C SER A 121 9.98 16.11 -21.08
N LEU A 122 9.59 15.04 -21.78
CA LEU A 122 10.52 14.11 -22.46
C LEU A 122 10.44 14.20 -23.98
N GLU A 123 9.27 14.52 -24.52
CA GLU A 123 9.00 14.55 -25.95
C GLU A 123 8.81 15.99 -26.45
N ASN A 124 9.44 16.35 -27.56
CA ASN A 124 9.25 17.65 -28.21
C ASN A 124 8.98 17.48 -29.70
N VAL A 125 7.77 17.80 -30.12
CA VAL A 125 7.33 17.78 -31.53
C VAL A 125 6.98 19.22 -31.92
N SER A 126 8.02 20.04 -32.03
CA SER A 126 7.92 21.43 -32.47
C SER A 126 9.19 21.86 -33.22
N THR A 127 9.04 22.84 -34.09
CA THR A 127 10.12 23.44 -34.87
C THR A 127 10.08 24.97 -34.74
N LYS A 128 11.02 25.67 -35.39
CA LYS A 128 11.01 27.16 -35.42
C LYS A 128 9.78 27.72 -36.17
N GLU A 129 9.12 26.90 -36.99
CA GLU A 129 7.91 27.25 -37.74
C GLU A 129 6.64 27.12 -36.90
N THR A 130 6.69 26.39 -35.78
CA THR A 130 5.54 26.19 -34.92
C THR A 130 5.08 27.52 -34.31
N ARG A 131 3.82 27.88 -34.58
CA ARG A 131 3.15 29.08 -34.05
C ARG A 131 2.09 28.77 -33.02
N LEU A 132 1.57 27.54 -33.01
CA LEU A 132 0.62 27.05 -32.01
C LEU A 132 1.22 25.84 -31.28
N LEU A 133 1.67 26.05 -30.05
CA LEU A 133 2.38 25.05 -29.27
C LEU A 133 1.58 24.63 -28.03
N TYR A 134 1.15 23.38 -28.00
CA TYR A 134 0.54 22.77 -26.81
C TYR A 134 1.61 22.22 -25.88
N MET A 135 1.56 22.53 -24.59
CA MET A 135 2.56 22.02 -23.65
C MET A 135 2.00 21.74 -22.27
N THR A 136 2.71 20.95 -21.48
CA THR A 136 2.36 20.80 -20.06
C THR A 136 2.72 22.05 -19.26
N THR A 137 1.95 22.36 -18.22
CA THR A 137 2.19 23.50 -17.31
C THR A 137 3.65 23.59 -16.84
N GLY A 138 4.22 22.49 -16.34
CA GLY A 138 5.63 22.43 -15.93
C GLY A 138 6.66 22.76 -17.01
N VAL A 139 6.37 22.49 -18.30
CA VAL A 139 7.28 22.84 -19.42
C VAL A 139 7.27 24.35 -19.66
N LEU A 140 6.08 24.98 -19.62
CA LEU A 140 5.98 26.44 -19.74
C LEU A 140 6.66 27.13 -18.56
N LEU A 141 6.42 26.64 -17.34
CA LEU A 141 7.09 27.13 -16.14
C LEU A 141 8.61 27.07 -16.27
N GLN A 142 9.18 25.95 -16.74
CA GLN A 142 10.62 25.84 -16.93
C GLN A 142 11.16 26.89 -17.90
N LYS A 143 10.46 27.14 -19.02
CA LYS A 143 10.85 28.17 -19.99
C LYS A 143 10.79 29.58 -19.40
N ILE A 144 9.71 29.91 -18.69
CA ILE A 144 9.52 31.23 -18.06
C ILE A 144 10.57 31.46 -16.97
N VAL A 145 10.82 30.47 -16.11
CA VAL A 145 11.83 30.56 -15.04
C VAL A 145 13.22 30.76 -15.60
N SER A 146 13.58 30.05 -16.67
CA SER A 146 14.90 30.21 -17.30
C SER A 146 15.03 31.51 -18.10
N ALA A 147 13.97 32.00 -18.74
CA ALA A 147 13.98 33.25 -19.49
C ALA A 147 13.76 34.50 -18.62
N LYS A 148 13.23 34.34 -17.39
CA LYS A 148 12.75 35.42 -16.51
C LYS A 148 11.80 36.41 -17.20
N SER A 149 11.07 35.94 -18.21
CA SER A 149 10.22 36.75 -19.09
C SER A 149 9.15 35.89 -19.76
N LEU A 150 8.01 36.49 -20.11
CA LEU A 150 6.94 35.87 -20.91
C LEU A 150 7.10 36.14 -22.42
N THR A 151 8.01 37.03 -22.83
CA THR A 151 8.12 37.58 -24.20
C THR A 151 8.45 36.57 -25.29
N GLN A 152 8.79 35.32 -24.93
CA GLN A 152 8.91 34.22 -25.89
C GLN A 152 7.59 33.97 -26.65
N PHE A 153 6.45 34.24 -26.02
CA PHE A 153 5.12 34.03 -26.59
C PHE A 153 4.36 35.35 -26.66
N THR A 154 3.54 35.52 -27.69
CA THR A 154 2.65 36.69 -27.79
C THR A 154 1.34 36.45 -27.06
N HIS A 155 0.87 35.20 -27.06
CA HIS A 155 -0.33 34.77 -26.34
C HIS A 155 -0.03 33.51 -25.52
N ILE A 156 -0.45 33.52 -24.25
CA ILE A 156 -0.33 32.37 -23.34
C ILE A 156 -1.73 32.00 -22.86
N PHE A 157 -2.14 30.79 -23.20
CA PHE A 157 -3.37 30.18 -22.73
C PHE A 157 -3.08 29.27 -21.53
N ILE A 158 -3.72 29.57 -20.41
CA ILE A 158 -3.69 28.73 -19.21
C ILE A 158 -5.01 27.99 -19.14
N ASP A 159 -5.01 26.71 -19.53
CA ASP A 159 -6.23 25.89 -19.58
C ASP A 159 -6.45 25.11 -18.28
N GLU A 160 -7.71 24.73 -18.06
CA GLU A 160 -8.16 23.96 -16.90
C GLU A 160 -7.74 24.59 -15.55
N VAL A 161 -7.79 25.94 -15.45
CA VAL A 161 -7.32 26.68 -14.25
C VAL A 161 -8.06 26.34 -12.95
N HIS A 162 -9.18 25.63 -13.06
CA HIS A 162 -9.98 25.16 -11.93
C HIS A 162 -9.46 23.85 -11.32
N GLU A 163 -8.48 23.17 -11.92
CA GLU A 163 -7.83 22.00 -11.30
C GLU A 163 -6.93 22.38 -10.11
N ARG A 164 -6.56 23.68 -9.97
CA ARG A 164 -5.83 24.25 -8.82
C ARG A 164 -4.61 23.44 -8.36
N THR A 165 -3.84 22.92 -9.32
CA THR A 165 -2.57 22.23 -9.07
C THR A 165 -1.48 23.19 -8.63
N GLU A 166 -0.45 22.70 -7.93
CA GLU A 166 0.66 23.54 -7.44
C GLU A 166 1.34 24.29 -8.61
N GLU A 167 1.67 23.57 -9.69
CA GLU A 167 2.30 24.16 -10.87
C GLU A 167 1.43 25.22 -11.53
N ASN A 168 0.11 25.00 -11.60
CA ASN A 168 -0.80 25.93 -12.24
C ASN A 168 -0.95 27.22 -11.41
N ASP A 169 -1.18 27.09 -10.11
CA ASP A 169 -1.27 28.24 -9.20
C ASP A 169 0.05 29.03 -9.18
N PHE A 170 1.20 28.34 -9.24
CA PHE A 170 2.51 28.99 -9.37
C PHE A 170 2.68 29.70 -10.73
N LEU A 171 2.22 29.10 -11.82
CA LEU A 171 2.23 29.74 -13.14
C LEU A 171 1.36 31.01 -13.16
N LEU A 172 0.19 31.00 -12.52
CA LEU A 172 -0.67 32.17 -12.39
C LEU A 172 0.03 33.29 -11.62
N LEU A 173 0.70 32.95 -10.51
CA LEU A 173 1.51 33.89 -9.73
C LEU A 173 2.63 34.52 -10.57
N LEU A 174 3.44 33.71 -11.24
CA LEU A 174 4.55 34.20 -12.07
C LEU A 174 4.07 35.06 -13.22
N THR A 175 3.02 34.61 -13.90
CA THR A 175 2.45 35.31 -15.05
C THR A 175 1.94 36.68 -14.63
N ARG A 176 1.21 36.79 -13.50
CA ARG A 176 0.76 38.07 -12.97
C ARG A 176 1.92 39.01 -12.65
N LYS A 177 2.95 38.51 -11.97
CA LYS A 177 4.13 39.31 -11.59
C LYS A 177 4.90 39.80 -12.82
N LEU A 178 5.23 38.91 -13.76
CA LEU A 178 6.00 39.23 -14.96
C LEU A 178 5.23 40.15 -15.93
N LEU A 179 3.91 39.98 -16.02
CA LEU A 179 3.04 40.86 -16.82
C LEU A 179 3.12 42.31 -16.33
N CYS A 180 3.16 42.53 -15.00
CA CYS A 180 3.28 43.86 -14.42
C CYS A 180 4.69 44.46 -14.54
N THR A 181 5.74 43.64 -14.60
CA THR A 181 7.14 44.12 -14.57
C THR A 181 7.76 44.28 -15.94
N ASN A 182 7.88 43.21 -16.74
CA ASN A 182 8.70 43.20 -17.95
C ASN A 182 8.02 42.64 -19.22
N SER A 183 6.78 42.16 -19.10
CA SER A 183 6.08 41.44 -20.18
C SER A 183 4.70 42.02 -20.53
N GLN A 184 4.51 43.34 -20.40
CA GLN A 184 3.22 44.02 -20.54
C GLN A 184 2.52 43.83 -21.90
N SER A 185 3.26 43.49 -22.96
CA SER A 185 2.73 43.25 -24.30
C SER A 185 2.11 41.86 -24.50
N VAL A 186 2.36 40.92 -23.57
CA VAL A 186 1.90 39.53 -23.69
C VAL A 186 0.42 39.43 -23.29
N LYS A 187 -0.35 38.66 -24.05
CA LYS A 187 -1.77 38.41 -23.80
C LYS A 187 -1.97 37.11 -23.04
N ILE A 188 -2.67 37.16 -21.90
CA ILE A 188 -2.95 36.00 -21.04
C ILE A 188 -4.42 35.61 -21.15
N ILE A 189 -4.70 34.35 -21.45
CA ILE A 189 -6.06 33.83 -21.59
C ILE A 189 -6.24 32.68 -20.61
N LEU A 190 -7.10 32.86 -19.61
CA LEU A 190 -7.39 31.84 -18.59
C LEU A 190 -8.65 31.08 -19.00
N MET A 191 -8.57 29.76 -19.18
CA MET A 191 -9.71 28.94 -19.60
C MET A 191 -10.17 28.03 -18.46
N SER A 192 -11.48 28.08 -18.16
CA SER A 192 -12.09 27.29 -17.08
C SER A 192 -13.40 26.64 -17.52
N ALA A 193 -13.64 25.42 -17.02
CA ALA A 193 -14.91 24.72 -17.20
C ALA A 193 -15.94 25.00 -16.08
N SER A 194 -15.54 25.65 -14.99
CA SER A 194 -16.34 25.81 -13.77
C SER A 194 -16.77 27.26 -13.49
N ILE A 195 -17.85 27.40 -12.71
CA ILE A 195 -18.62 28.64 -12.47
C ILE A 195 -17.89 29.72 -11.64
N ASN A 196 -16.68 29.44 -11.13
CA ASN A 196 -15.96 30.31 -10.20
C ASN A 196 -14.96 31.25 -10.89
N SER A 197 -15.37 31.90 -11.98
CA SER A 197 -14.56 32.87 -12.72
C SER A 197 -14.29 34.17 -11.94
N LYS A 198 -15.07 34.44 -10.88
CA LYS A 198 -14.95 35.66 -10.05
C LYS A 198 -13.64 35.74 -9.28
N GLU A 199 -13.25 34.68 -8.57
CA GLU A 199 -12.01 34.65 -7.79
C GLU A 199 -10.77 34.92 -8.66
N LEU A 200 -10.74 34.35 -9.87
CA LEU A 200 -9.69 34.59 -10.85
C LEU A 200 -9.74 36.01 -11.42
N ALA A 201 -10.95 36.55 -11.66
CA ALA A 201 -11.13 37.91 -12.16
C ALA A 201 -10.64 38.95 -11.16
N ASP A 202 -10.88 38.72 -9.87
CA ASP A 202 -10.44 39.57 -8.77
C ASP A 202 -8.91 39.45 -8.57
N TYR A 203 -8.35 38.25 -8.70
CA TYR A 203 -6.91 38.02 -8.52
C TYR A 203 -6.02 38.71 -9.57
N PHE A 204 -6.51 38.81 -10.82
CA PHE A 204 -5.84 39.53 -11.92
C PHE A 204 -6.35 40.98 -12.09
N ALA A 205 -7.11 41.51 -11.13
CA ALA A 205 -7.68 42.85 -11.23
C ALA A 205 -6.59 43.90 -11.46
N LEU A 206 -6.87 44.85 -12.36
CA LEU A 206 -5.94 45.90 -12.75
C LEU A 206 -6.23 47.18 -11.95
N PRO A 207 -5.19 47.92 -11.51
CA PRO A 207 -5.37 49.23 -10.89
C PRO A 207 -5.85 50.25 -11.94
N VAL A 208 -6.99 50.87 -11.69
CA VAL A 208 -7.56 51.99 -12.46
C VAL A 208 -7.73 53.17 -11.51
N HIS A 209 -7.70 54.41 -12.00
CA HIS A 209 -7.58 55.69 -11.26
C HIS A 209 -8.28 55.84 -9.88
N ASN A 210 -9.30 55.03 -9.52
CA ASN A 210 -9.96 55.02 -8.19
C ASN A 210 -10.36 53.61 -7.67
N GLY A 211 -9.69 52.53 -8.11
CA GLY A 211 -9.97 51.18 -7.60
C GLY A 211 -9.38 50.04 -8.43
N LEU A 212 -9.60 48.80 -8.00
CA LEU A 212 -9.24 47.60 -8.76
C LEU A 212 -10.41 47.22 -9.67
N LYS A 213 -10.18 47.12 -10.98
CA LYS A 213 -11.18 46.63 -11.94
C LYS A 213 -10.94 45.14 -12.19
N PRO A 214 -11.91 44.25 -11.88
CA PRO A 214 -11.80 42.83 -12.20
C PRO A 214 -11.67 42.59 -13.71
N VAL A 215 -10.98 41.50 -14.06
CA VAL A 215 -10.74 41.11 -15.45
C VAL A 215 -12.03 40.65 -16.14
N CYS A 216 -12.14 40.93 -17.44
CA CYS A 216 -13.26 40.52 -18.28
C CYS A 216 -13.42 38.98 -18.32
N VAL A 217 -14.65 38.52 -18.07
CA VAL A 217 -15.06 37.11 -18.21
C VAL A 217 -15.94 36.94 -19.44
N PHE A 218 -15.50 36.13 -20.38
CA PHE A 218 -16.24 35.75 -21.59
C PHE A 218 -16.83 34.34 -21.43
N LYS A 219 -18.16 34.23 -21.51
CA LYS A 219 -18.87 32.95 -21.39
C LYS A 219 -19.12 32.33 -22.76
N VAL A 220 -18.57 31.15 -22.99
CA VAL A 220 -18.79 30.33 -24.18
C VAL A 220 -20.00 29.43 -23.95
N GLU A 221 -21.06 29.68 -24.70
CA GLU A 221 -22.25 28.82 -24.71
C GLU A 221 -21.92 27.48 -25.39
N GLY A 222 -22.10 26.38 -24.66
CA GLY A 222 -22.19 25.05 -25.22
C GLY A 222 -23.37 24.34 -24.56
N LYS A 223 -24.26 23.74 -25.36
CA LYS A 223 -25.37 22.92 -24.84
C LYS A 223 -24.93 21.45 -24.84
N PRO A 224 -24.34 20.91 -23.76
CA PRO A 224 -24.17 19.46 -23.65
C PRO A 224 -25.54 18.79 -23.69
N PHE A 225 -25.60 17.54 -24.17
CA PHE A 225 -26.83 16.76 -24.12
C PHE A 225 -27.27 16.61 -22.65
N ALA A 226 -28.59 16.58 -22.41
CA ALA A 226 -29.12 16.44 -21.07
C ALA A 226 -28.60 15.17 -20.39
N ILE A 227 -28.19 15.29 -19.12
CA ILE A 227 -27.68 14.17 -18.30
C ILE A 227 -28.63 14.00 -17.13
N LYS A 228 -29.17 12.78 -16.95
CA LYS A 228 -29.97 12.45 -15.76
C LYS A 228 -29.06 11.96 -14.64
N GLU A 229 -29.32 12.43 -13.43
CA GLU A 229 -28.58 12.07 -12.22
C GLU A 229 -29.43 11.18 -11.33
N TYR A 230 -28.81 10.13 -10.80
CA TYR A 230 -29.40 9.22 -9.82
C TYR A 230 -28.46 9.06 -8.64
N TYR A 231 -29.04 8.91 -7.46
CA TYR A 231 -28.35 8.67 -6.19
C TYR A 231 -28.73 7.28 -5.65
N LEU A 232 -28.07 6.81 -4.59
CA LEU A 232 -28.44 5.54 -3.95
C LEU A 232 -29.93 5.49 -3.58
N ASP A 233 -30.51 6.62 -3.16
CA ASP A 233 -31.94 6.71 -2.84
C ASP A 233 -32.86 6.38 -4.01
N ASP A 234 -32.43 6.67 -5.24
CA ASP A 234 -33.19 6.41 -6.47
C ASP A 234 -33.02 4.96 -6.97
N LEU A 235 -32.08 4.20 -6.39
CA LEU A 235 -31.76 2.83 -6.82
C LEU A 235 -32.42 1.75 -5.96
N LYS A 236 -33.04 2.12 -4.84
CA LYS A 236 -33.66 1.18 -3.88
C LYS A 236 -34.72 0.29 -4.52
N ASP A 237 -35.47 0.83 -5.48
CA ASP A 237 -36.53 0.10 -6.20
C ASP A 237 -36.01 -0.78 -7.35
N ILE A 238 -34.73 -0.61 -7.72
CA ILE A 238 -34.10 -1.28 -8.86
C ILE A 238 -33.16 -2.40 -8.38
N ILE A 239 -32.48 -2.18 -7.26
CA ILE A 239 -31.47 -3.07 -6.69
C ILE A 239 -31.74 -3.15 -5.20
N ASP A 240 -31.95 -4.35 -4.65
CA ASP A 240 -32.05 -4.55 -3.21
C ASP A 240 -30.65 -4.46 -2.59
N PHE A 241 -30.41 -3.43 -1.77
CA PHE A 241 -29.15 -3.27 -1.05
C PHE A 241 -29.36 -2.56 0.30
N LYS A 242 -28.60 -2.99 1.31
CA LYS A 242 -28.54 -2.35 2.63
C LYS A 242 -27.10 -1.93 2.94
N LEU A 243 -26.80 -0.65 2.72
CA LEU A 243 -25.52 -0.02 3.00
C LEU A 243 -25.53 0.63 4.39
N ARG A 244 -24.36 0.73 5.04
CA ARG A 244 -24.22 1.51 6.27
C ARG A 244 -24.27 3.01 5.94
N PRO A 245 -24.67 3.88 6.89
CA PRO A 245 -24.57 5.31 6.69
C PRO A 245 -23.11 5.72 6.40
N LEU A 246 -22.90 6.43 5.30
CA LEU A 246 -21.58 6.94 4.92
C LEU A 246 -21.15 8.04 5.90
N SER A 247 -19.88 8.02 6.33
CA SER A 247 -19.30 9.04 7.19
C SER A 247 -18.26 9.89 6.43
N VAL A 248 -18.13 11.16 6.81
CA VAL A 248 -17.13 12.05 6.19
C VAL A 248 -15.71 11.63 6.55
N GLY A 249 -15.50 11.15 7.78
CA GLY A 249 -14.19 10.79 8.32
C GLY A 249 -13.62 9.46 7.81
N GLU A 250 -14.44 8.57 7.24
CA GLU A 250 -14.01 7.25 6.80
C GLU A 250 -14.37 6.98 5.32
N PRO A 251 -13.77 7.73 4.38
CA PRO A 251 -13.99 7.50 2.95
C PRO A 251 -13.47 6.12 2.53
N MET A 252 -14.38 5.23 2.11
CA MET A 252 -14.04 3.90 1.62
C MET A 252 -15.04 3.40 0.58
N ILE A 253 -14.63 2.42 -0.23
CA ILE A 253 -15.55 1.68 -1.11
C ILE A 253 -15.86 0.35 -0.42
N GLU A 254 -17.11 0.18 0.04
CA GLU A 254 -17.57 -1.08 0.62
C GLU A 254 -17.78 -2.15 -0.46
N GLU A 255 -17.66 -3.43 -0.10
CA GLU A 255 -17.92 -4.56 -1.01
C GLU A 255 -19.31 -4.48 -1.65
N LYS A 256 -20.32 -4.10 -0.87
CA LYS A 256 -21.70 -3.91 -1.34
C LYS A 256 -21.82 -2.81 -2.40
N MET A 257 -20.99 -1.76 -2.37
CA MET A 257 -21.00 -0.73 -3.42
C MET A 257 -20.49 -1.30 -4.75
N TYR A 258 -19.51 -2.20 -4.71
CA TYR A 258 -19.10 -2.94 -5.91
C TYR A 258 -20.21 -3.82 -6.44
N GLN A 259 -20.95 -4.51 -5.57
CA GLN A 259 -22.11 -5.32 -5.97
C GLN A 259 -23.18 -4.45 -6.66
N VAL A 260 -23.53 -3.29 -6.09
CA VAL A 260 -24.46 -2.34 -6.71
C VAL A 260 -23.96 -1.88 -8.09
N ALA A 261 -22.67 -1.55 -8.21
CA ALA A 261 -22.09 -1.16 -9.50
C ALA A 261 -22.16 -2.29 -10.54
N VAL A 262 -21.88 -3.54 -10.15
CA VAL A 262 -21.99 -4.71 -11.02
C VAL A 262 -23.44 -4.95 -11.45
N SER A 263 -24.40 -4.87 -10.51
CA SER A 263 -25.83 -4.98 -10.81
C SER A 263 -26.29 -3.90 -11.78
N LEU A 264 -25.88 -2.63 -11.61
CA LEU A 264 -26.17 -1.55 -12.56
C LEU A 264 -25.66 -1.87 -13.97
N ILE A 265 -24.41 -2.36 -14.08
CA ILE A 265 -23.80 -2.72 -15.37
C ILE A 265 -24.60 -3.81 -16.08
N GLN A 266 -25.09 -4.80 -15.33
CA GLN A 266 -25.93 -5.89 -15.84
C GLN A 266 -27.33 -5.40 -16.26
N SER A 267 -27.93 -4.47 -15.49
CA SER A 267 -29.27 -3.94 -15.76
C SER A 267 -29.34 -2.92 -16.89
N PHE A 268 -28.23 -2.28 -17.29
CA PHE A 268 -28.24 -1.26 -18.35
C PHE A 268 -28.81 -1.77 -19.68
N ASP A 269 -28.64 -3.05 -20.03
CA ASP A 269 -29.22 -3.62 -21.24
C ASP A 269 -30.76 -3.64 -21.21
N GLU A 270 -31.35 -3.95 -20.06
CA GLU A 270 -32.81 -3.93 -19.88
C GLU A 270 -33.35 -2.50 -19.80
N LEU A 271 -32.61 -1.60 -19.13
CA LEU A 271 -32.94 -0.17 -19.03
C LEU A 271 -32.86 0.53 -20.40
N GLU A 272 -31.96 0.11 -21.29
CA GLU A 272 -31.89 0.58 -22.68
C GLU A 272 -33.06 0.04 -23.52
N LYS A 273 -33.40 -1.24 -23.38
CA LYS A 273 -34.57 -1.85 -24.05
C LYS A 273 -35.89 -1.17 -23.66
N ARG A 274 -36.02 -0.70 -22.41
CA ARG A 274 -37.18 0.07 -21.94
C ARG A 274 -37.20 1.52 -22.42
N SER A 275 -36.06 2.12 -22.79
CA SER A 275 -35.94 3.57 -23.04
C SER A 275 -35.81 4.02 -24.49
N ASN A 276 -35.54 3.15 -25.48
CA ASN A 276 -35.46 3.58 -26.89
C ASN A 276 -36.14 2.60 -27.88
N ARG A 277 -37.23 3.08 -28.49
CA ARG A 277 -37.80 2.62 -29.76
C ARG A 277 -37.23 3.39 -30.98
N GLU A 278 -36.32 4.34 -30.79
CA GLU A 278 -35.74 5.13 -31.88
C GLU A 278 -34.22 5.38 -31.71
N MET A 279 -33.55 5.41 -32.87
CA MET A 279 -32.15 5.76 -33.15
C MET A 279 -31.05 4.72 -32.84
N ARG A 280 -30.83 3.83 -33.81
CA ARG A 280 -29.53 3.20 -34.10
C ARG A 280 -28.79 4.08 -35.11
N LEU A 281 -27.72 4.74 -34.72
CA LEU A 281 -26.61 5.11 -35.61
C LEU A 281 -25.41 5.50 -34.75
N PHE A 282 -24.21 5.16 -35.24
CA PHE A 282 -22.88 5.21 -34.62
C PHE A 282 -22.47 3.94 -33.85
N SER A 283 -21.59 3.15 -34.48
CA SER A 283 -20.90 1.99 -33.91
C SER A 283 -19.42 2.30 -33.75
N ALA A 284 -18.81 1.82 -32.66
CA ALA A 284 -17.43 1.33 -32.64
C ALA A 284 -17.21 0.38 -31.45
N THR A 285 -17.99 -0.70 -31.35
CA THR A 285 -17.67 -1.89 -30.53
C THR A 285 -18.03 -3.15 -31.30
N VAL A 286 -17.41 -4.28 -30.93
CA VAL A 286 -17.79 -5.60 -31.45
C VAL A 286 -19.28 -5.82 -31.13
N PRO A 287 -20.15 -6.11 -32.12
CA PRO A 287 -21.57 -6.36 -31.88
C PRO A 287 -21.76 -7.39 -30.76
N GLY A 288 -22.59 -7.08 -29.76
CA GLY A 288 -22.89 -7.96 -28.63
C GLY A 288 -22.04 -7.76 -27.37
N TYR A 289 -21.04 -6.85 -27.37
CA TYR A 289 -20.21 -6.57 -26.19
C TYR A 289 -20.34 -5.11 -25.72
N ARG A 290 -20.44 -4.90 -24.39
CA ARG A 290 -20.41 -3.57 -23.75
C ARG A 290 -19.00 -3.22 -23.29
N LYS A 291 -18.54 -2.03 -23.66
CA LYS A 291 -17.28 -1.45 -23.21
C LYS A 291 -17.44 -0.89 -21.80
N VAL A 292 -16.69 -1.44 -20.83
CA VAL A 292 -16.63 -0.95 -19.45
C VAL A 292 -15.23 -0.43 -19.19
N ILE A 293 -15.13 0.84 -18.81
CA ILE A 293 -13.85 1.49 -18.49
C ILE A 293 -13.80 1.73 -16.98
N LEU A 294 -12.79 1.16 -16.32
CA LEU A 294 -12.46 1.47 -14.93
C LEU A 294 -11.34 2.51 -14.94
N ALA A 295 -11.60 3.67 -14.33
CA ALA A 295 -10.67 4.78 -14.33
C ALA A 295 -10.64 5.51 -12.98
N THR A 296 -9.50 6.13 -12.68
CA THR A 296 -9.35 7.11 -11.60
C THR A 296 -9.81 8.50 -12.06
N ASN A 297 -9.45 9.57 -11.34
CA ASN A 297 -9.59 10.96 -11.79
C ASN A 297 -8.86 11.27 -13.12
N ILE A 298 -8.12 10.31 -13.70
CA ILE A 298 -7.56 10.45 -15.05
C ILE A 298 -8.65 10.70 -16.13
N ALA A 299 -9.82 10.08 -15.98
CA ALA A 299 -10.92 10.21 -16.93
C ALA A 299 -11.80 11.46 -16.70
N GLU A 300 -11.57 12.18 -15.60
CA GLU A 300 -12.34 13.38 -15.23
C GLU A 300 -12.10 14.55 -16.18
N SER A 301 -10.85 14.73 -16.61
CA SER A 301 -10.39 15.85 -17.46
C SER A 301 -9.73 15.36 -18.74
N SER A 302 -8.73 14.47 -18.61
CA SER A 302 -7.67 14.33 -19.61
C SER A 302 -7.86 13.29 -20.69
N VAL A 303 -8.81 12.37 -20.53
CA VAL A 303 -9.15 11.40 -21.56
C VAL A 303 -10.55 11.70 -22.07
N THR A 304 -10.65 12.03 -23.35
CA THR A 304 -11.92 12.22 -24.03
C THR A 304 -12.34 10.90 -24.66
N VAL A 305 -13.17 10.13 -23.95
CA VAL A 305 -13.79 8.94 -24.52
C VAL A 305 -15.12 9.37 -25.16
N PRO A 306 -15.26 9.31 -26.50
CA PRO A 306 -16.40 9.90 -27.19
C PRO A 306 -17.71 9.11 -26.97
N ASP A 307 -17.64 7.83 -26.66
CA ASP A 307 -18.76 6.88 -26.62
C ASP A 307 -19.31 6.60 -25.20
N VAL A 308 -19.04 7.47 -24.21
CA VAL A 308 -19.53 7.27 -22.84
C VAL A 308 -20.98 7.75 -22.71
N LYS A 309 -21.88 6.84 -22.36
CA LYS A 309 -23.30 7.11 -22.08
C LYS A 309 -23.67 7.00 -20.59
N TYR A 310 -22.96 6.14 -19.86
CA TYR A 310 -23.19 5.84 -18.45
C TYR A 310 -21.94 6.15 -17.63
N VAL A 311 -22.09 6.90 -16.54
CA VAL A 311 -21.04 7.16 -15.55
C VAL A 311 -21.51 6.63 -14.20
N ILE A 312 -20.75 5.71 -13.61
CA ILE A 312 -20.93 5.25 -12.23
C ILE A 312 -19.85 5.93 -11.40
N ASP A 313 -20.24 6.83 -10.50
CA ASP A 313 -19.35 7.65 -9.69
C ASP A 313 -19.44 7.23 -8.22
N PHE A 314 -18.32 6.74 -7.69
CA PHE A 314 -18.18 6.44 -6.26
C PHE A 314 -17.99 7.72 -5.41
N CYS A 315 -17.86 8.89 -6.04
CA CYS A 315 -17.63 10.18 -5.39
C CYS A 315 -16.38 10.22 -4.51
N LEU A 316 -15.39 9.36 -4.80
CA LEU A 316 -14.12 9.30 -4.12
C LEU A 316 -12.97 9.71 -5.04
N THR A 317 -11.89 10.21 -4.46
CA THR A 317 -10.62 10.54 -5.13
C THR A 317 -9.46 10.30 -4.19
N ARG A 318 -8.26 10.08 -4.72
CA ARG A 318 -7.04 10.08 -3.90
C ARG A 318 -6.37 11.44 -3.99
N THR A 319 -6.09 12.05 -2.85
CA THR A 319 -5.45 13.36 -2.75
C THR A 319 -4.17 13.24 -1.92
N LEU A 320 -3.13 13.96 -2.33
CA LEU A 320 -1.87 14.01 -1.60
C LEU A 320 -2.03 15.00 -0.44
N PHE A 321 -1.67 14.58 0.76
CA PHE A 321 -1.61 15.43 1.95
C PHE A 321 -0.20 15.43 2.51
N CYS A 322 0.25 16.56 2.99
CA CYS A 322 1.44 16.64 3.82
C CYS A 322 1.07 16.57 5.29
N ASP A 323 1.69 15.65 6.04
CA ASP A 323 1.53 15.60 7.49
C ASP A 323 2.13 16.84 8.15
N LYS A 324 1.35 17.54 8.98
CA LYS A 324 1.80 18.81 9.57
C LYS A 324 2.91 18.63 10.60
N GLU A 325 3.11 17.44 11.15
CA GLU A 325 4.18 17.20 12.13
C GLU A 325 5.44 16.69 11.43
N THR A 326 5.35 15.69 10.56
CA THR A 326 6.52 15.06 9.93
C THR A 326 6.90 15.66 8.58
N ASN A 327 6.01 16.46 7.97
CA ASN A 327 6.11 16.92 6.58
C ASN A 327 6.24 15.77 5.55
N TYR A 328 5.84 14.56 5.92
CA TYR A 328 5.80 13.41 5.02
C TYR A 328 4.51 13.42 4.21
N GLN A 329 4.64 13.00 2.95
CA GLN A 329 3.50 12.92 2.06
C GLN A 329 2.66 11.67 2.38
N SER A 330 1.35 11.80 2.23
CA SER A 330 0.36 10.75 2.45
C SER A 330 -0.67 10.81 1.34
N LEU A 331 -0.78 9.74 0.55
CA LEU A 331 -1.84 9.63 -0.44
C LEU A 331 -3.09 9.05 0.23
N ARG A 332 -4.07 9.91 0.52
CA ARG A 332 -5.29 9.54 1.24
C ARG A 332 -6.47 9.43 0.29
N LEU A 333 -7.33 8.45 0.53
CA LEU A 333 -8.63 8.39 -0.12
C LEU A 333 -9.54 9.41 0.56
N CYS A 334 -10.23 10.23 -0.23
CA CYS A 334 -11.08 11.33 0.22
C CYS A 334 -12.35 11.41 -0.62
N TRP A 335 -13.37 12.06 -0.08
CA TRP A 335 -14.56 12.45 -0.84
C TRP A 335 -14.17 13.48 -1.91
N ALA A 336 -14.53 13.22 -3.16
CA ALA A 336 -14.30 14.12 -4.27
C ALA A 336 -15.27 15.31 -4.18
N SER A 337 -14.82 16.52 -4.53
CA SER A 337 -15.67 17.70 -4.47
C SER A 337 -16.84 17.61 -5.48
N LYS A 338 -17.91 18.36 -5.23
CA LYS A 338 -19.04 18.46 -6.16
C LYS A 338 -18.57 18.94 -7.53
N THR A 339 -17.58 19.83 -7.57
CA THR A 339 -16.95 20.29 -8.81
C THR A 339 -16.33 19.12 -9.59
N ASN A 340 -15.51 18.27 -8.95
CA ASN A 340 -14.91 17.10 -9.62
C ASN A 340 -15.97 16.11 -10.10
N CYS A 341 -16.91 15.80 -9.21
CA CYS A 341 -18.05 14.94 -9.46
C CYS A 341 -18.92 15.44 -10.64
N ASN A 342 -19.07 16.75 -10.82
CA ASN A 342 -19.80 17.34 -11.95
C ASN A 342 -19.02 17.25 -13.27
N GLN A 343 -17.69 17.28 -13.23
CA GLN A 343 -16.86 17.03 -14.41
C GLN A 343 -16.95 15.57 -14.86
N ARG A 344 -16.94 14.62 -13.91
CA ARG A 344 -17.20 13.19 -14.20
C ARG A 344 -18.55 12.98 -14.86
N LYS A 345 -19.60 13.61 -14.32
CA LYS A 345 -20.95 13.64 -14.93
C LYS A 345 -20.90 14.12 -16.37
N GLY A 346 -20.22 15.24 -16.64
CA GLY A 346 -20.10 15.85 -17.97
C GLY A 346 -19.50 14.93 -19.06
N ARG A 347 -18.91 13.79 -18.69
CA ARG A 347 -18.39 12.79 -19.64
C ARG A 347 -19.51 12.02 -20.36
N ALA A 348 -20.68 11.87 -19.75
CA ALA A 348 -21.81 11.11 -20.32
C ALA A 348 -22.66 11.90 -21.35
N GLY A 349 -22.55 13.23 -21.39
CA GLY A 349 -23.43 14.11 -22.18
C GLY A 349 -22.79 14.71 -23.43
N ARG A 350 -21.76 14.06 -23.99
CA ARG A 350 -20.98 14.61 -25.12
C ARG A 350 -21.58 14.33 -26.48
N VAL A 351 -22.01 13.09 -26.72
CA VAL A 351 -22.51 12.63 -28.03
C VAL A 351 -24.00 12.30 -28.02
N SER A 352 -24.58 12.05 -26.85
CA SER A 352 -25.99 11.70 -26.69
C SER A 352 -26.46 11.99 -25.26
N LYS A 353 -27.75 11.80 -25.01
CA LYS A 353 -28.32 11.87 -23.65
C LYS A 353 -27.63 10.87 -22.72
N GLY A 354 -27.07 11.37 -21.63
CA GLY A 354 -26.27 10.59 -20.69
C GLY A 354 -26.95 10.31 -19.36
N TYR A 355 -26.36 9.41 -18.57
CA TYR A 355 -26.81 9.06 -17.23
C TYR A 355 -25.61 9.01 -16.27
N CYS A 356 -25.78 9.59 -15.08
CA CYS A 356 -24.78 9.56 -14.01
C CYS A 356 -25.40 8.97 -12.73
N TYR A 357 -24.80 7.89 -12.23
CA TYR A 357 -25.20 7.20 -11.01
C TYR A 357 -24.17 7.49 -9.93
N ARG A 358 -24.56 8.23 -8.90
CA ARG A 358 -23.72 8.56 -7.74
C ARG A 358 -24.00 7.56 -6.63
N LEU A 359 -22.96 6.85 -6.20
CA LEU A 359 -23.08 5.85 -5.14
C LEU A 359 -23.01 6.49 -3.75
N VAL A 360 -23.80 7.55 -3.54
CA VAL A 360 -24.00 8.25 -2.27
C VAL A 360 -25.49 8.60 -2.09
N HIS A 361 -25.93 8.81 -0.86
CA HIS A 361 -27.29 9.30 -0.57
C HIS A 361 -27.44 10.80 -0.89
N LYS A 362 -28.64 11.24 -1.24
CA LYS A 362 -28.95 12.66 -1.55
C LYS A 362 -28.63 13.60 -0.38
N ALA A 363 -28.97 13.19 0.84
CA ALA A 363 -28.65 13.96 2.04
C ALA A 363 -27.13 14.11 2.23
N PHE A 364 -26.38 13.01 2.08
CA PHE A 364 -24.91 13.04 2.16
C PHE A 364 -24.29 13.92 1.06
N TRP A 365 -24.83 13.86 -0.16
CA TRP A 365 -24.40 14.74 -1.25
C TRP A 365 -24.66 16.21 -0.95
N ALA A 366 -25.81 16.56 -0.36
CA ALA A 366 -26.15 17.94 -0.04
C ALA A 366 -25.25 18.51 1.06
N ASP A 367 -25.11 17.78 2.16
CA ASP A 367 -24.59 18.30 3.43
C ASP A 367 -23.12 17.97 3.69
N CYS A 368 -22.60 16.86 3.13
CA CYS A 368 -21.29 16.32 3.50
C CYS A 368 -20.21 16.46 2.41
N ILE A 369 -20.60 16.44 1.12
CA ILE A 369 -19.64 16.54 0.01
C ILE A 369 -19.20 17.99 -0.17
N PRO A 370 -17.88 18.30 -0.14
CA PRO A 370 -17.41 19.67 -0.29
C PRO A 370 -17.68 20.22 -1.69
N GLU A 371 -18.02 21.50 -1.80
CA GLU A 371 -18.26 22.14 -3.10
C GLU A 371 -17.00 22.17 -3.98
N LYS A 372 -15.85 22.43 -3.36
CA LYS A 372 -14.56 22.63 -4.01
C LYS A 372 -13.48 21.78 -3.35
N SER A 373 -12.47 21.43 -4.14
CA SER A 373 -11.26 20.79 -3.63
C SER A 373 -10.30 21.85 -3.10
N GLU A 374 -9.57 21.52 -2.05
CA GLU A 374 -8.49 22.37 -1.56
C GLU A 374 -7.35 22.44 -2.60
N PRO A 375 -6.79 23.63 -2.89
CA PRO A 375 -5.67 23.78 -3.82
C PRO A 375 -4.43 22.98 -3.40
N GLU A 376 -3.76 22.34 -4.35
CA GLU A 376 -2.58 21.51 -4.06
C GLU A 376 -1.44 22.32 -3.42
N MET A 377 -1.32 23.61 -3.73
CA MET A 377 -0.33 24.53 -3.14
C MET A 377 -0.41 24.62 -1.61
N LEU A 378 -1.56 24.27 -1.01
CA LEU A 378 -1.74 24.23 0.45
C LEU A 378 -1.46 22.84 1.05
N LEU A 379 -1.30 21.82 0.21
CA LEU A 379 -1.28 20.41 0.61
C LEU A 379 0.05 19.70 0.27
N CYS A 380 0.83 20.20 -0.68
CA CYS A 380 2.09 19.61 -1.12
C CYS A 380 3.34 20.30 -0.54
N PRO A 381 4.48 19.60 -0.44
CA PRO A 381 5.76 20.22 -0.12
C PRO A 381 6.22 21.19 -1.22
N LEU A 382 6.58 22.41 -0.83
CA LEU A 382 6.85 23.52 -1.76
C LEU A 382 8.31 23.61 -2.23
N GLY A 383 9.14 22.57 -1.96
CA GLY A 383 10.59 22.64 -2.13
C GLY A 383 11.03 23.02 -3.55
N ALA A 384 10.48 22.37 -4.57
CA ALA A 384 10.79 22.68 -5.97
C ALA A 384 10.32 24.09 -6.37
N THR A 385 9.19 24.55 -5.83
CA THR A 385 8.65 25.90 -6.08
C THR A 385 9.53 26.96 -5.44
N VAL A 386 9.99 26.77 -4.19
CA VAL A 386 10.92 27.69 -3.52
C VAL A 386 12.23 27.80 -4.30
N LEU A 387 12.81 26.70 -4.79
CA LEU A 387 14.03 26.77 -5.61
C LEU A 387 13.83 27.53 -6.93
N LYS A 388 12.69 27.35 -7.60
CA LYS A 388 12.34 28.14 -8.81
C LYS A 388 12.20 29.63 -8.48
N ILE A 389 11.63 29.98 -7.33
CA ILE A 389 11.54 31.38 -6.86
C ILE A 389 12.93 31.97 -6.65
N LYS A 390 13.84 31.24 -5.97
CA LYS A 390 15.21 31.71 -5.76
C LYS A 390 15.96 31.90 -7.08
N LYS A 391 15.79 31.01 -8.06
CA LYS A 391 16.37 31.17 -9.40
C LYS A 391 15.82 32.39 -10.15
N LEU A 392 14.54 32.71 -9.99
CA LEU A 392 13.91 33.89 -10.59
C LEU A 392 14.48 35.20 -10.05
N ASP A 393 14.94 35.21 -8.80
CA ASP A 393 15.48 36.39 -8.10
C ASP A 393 14.44 37.52 -7.99
N MET A 394 13.25 37.18 -7.47
CA MET A 394 12.10 38.10 -7.34
C MET A 394 11.79 38.45 -5.87
N GLY A 395 12.81 38.40 -5.00
CA GLY A 395 12.70 38.64 -3.56
C GLY A 395 12.49 37.37 -2.73
N GLU A 396 12.17 37.58 -1.45
CA GLU A 396 12.01 36.51 -0.46
C GLU A 396 10.86 35.55 -0.84
N PRO A 397 11.04 34.22 -0.74
CA PRO A 397 9.99 33.24 -1.03
C PRO A 397 8.69 33.49 -0.27
N LYS A 398 8.79 33.86 1.01
CA LYS A 398 7.66 34.20 1.88
C LYS A 398 6.83 35.37 1.31
N ALA A 399 7.49 36.46 0.92
CA ALA A 399 6.83 37.64 0.38
C ALA A 399 6.16 37.36 -0.96
N LEU A 400 6.78 36.55 -1.82
CA LEU A 400 6.22 36.23 -3.12
C LEU A 400 5.00 35.28 -3.01
N LEU A 401 5.12 34.21 -2.22
CA LEU A 401 4.06 33.23 -2.00
C LEU A 401 2.86 33.82 -1.25
N ALA A 402 3.06 34.84 -0.41
CA ALA A 402 1.97 35.59 0.21
C ALA A 402 1.03 36.25 -0.81
N THR A 403 1.50 36.48 -2.05
CA THR A 403 0.69 37.05 -3.13
C THR A 403 0.04 35.99 -4.02
N ALA A 404 0.23 34.69 -3.78
CA ALA A 404 -0.41 33.62 -4.55
C ALA A 404 -1.94 33.66 -4.46
N LEU A 405 -2.62 32.98 -5.40
CA LEU A 405 -4.08 32.90 -5.41
C LEU A 405 -4.64 32.24 -4.14
N SER A 406 -3.91 31.26 -3.61
CA SER A 406 -4.16 30.68 -2.28
C SER A 406 -2.80 30.55 -1.56
N PRO A 407 -2.44 31.53 -0.71
CA PRO A 407 -1.12 31.57 -0.11
C PRO A 407 -0.93 30.43 0.91
N PRO A 408 0.21 29.72 0.88
CA PRO A 408 0.53 28.69 1.88
C PRO A 408 0.80 29.32 3.25
N THR A 409 0.72 28.51 4.31
CA THR A 409 0.97 29.01 5.66
C THR A 409 2.44 29.33 5.87
N VAL A 410 2.73 30.32 6.72
CA VAL A 410 4.12 30.74 7.00
C VAL A 410 4.95 29.59 7.57
N GLY A 411 4.36 28.76 8.43
CA GLY A 411 5.03 27.58 8.98
C GLY A 411 5.36 26.51 7.94
N ASP A 412 4.56 26.35 6.89
CA ASP A 412 4.85 25.42 5.79
C ASP A 412 6.03 25.92 4.94
N ILE A 413 6.08 27.24 4.69
CA ILE A 413 7.19 27.89 3.98
C ILE A 413 8.49 27.74 4.79
N GLU A 414 8.46 28.08 6.08
CA GLU A 414 9.62 27.98 6.97
C GLU A 414 10.18 26.55 7.01
N ARG A 415 9.32 25.55 7.26
CA ARG A 415 9.74 24.14 7.29
C ARG A 415 10.31 23.69 5.95
N THR A 416 9.71 24.10 4.83
CA THR A 416 10.23 23.79 3.49
C THR A 416 11.63 24.36 3.30
N ILE A 417 11.87 25.60 3.74
CA ILE A 417 13.17 26.26 3.62
C ILE A 417 14.21 25.58 4.50
N LEU A 418 13.88 25.23 5.74
CA LEU A 418 14.76 24.49 6.63
C LEU A 418 15.13 23.11 6.05
N GLN A 419 14.19 22.41 5.42
CA GLN A 419 14.47 21.15 4.71
C GLN A 419 15.37 21.35 3.49
N LEU A 420 15.21 22.43 2.73
CA LEU A 420 16.10 22.76 1.62
C LEU A 420 17.52 23.10 2.10
N LYS A 421 17.65 23.71 3.28
CA LYS A 421 18.94 23.93 3.95
C LYS A 421 19.57 22.62 4.39
N GLU A 422 18.80 21.72 5.01
CA GLU A 422 19.27 20.38 5.38
C GLU A 422 19.69 19.54 4.17
N LEU A 423 18.95 19.65 3.05
CA LEU A 423 19.32 19.00 1.80
C LEU A 423 20.67 19.53 1.25
N GLY A 424 21.02 20.77 1.58
CA GLY A 424 22.17 21.51 1.06
C GLY A 424 21.86 22.34 -0.19
N ALA A 425 20.58 22.53 -0.52
CA ALA A 425 20.13 23.28 -1.68
C ALA A 425 20.10 24.81 -1.44
N LEU A 426 19.95 25.22 -0.17
CA LEU A 426 20.02 26.62 0.27
C LEU A 426 21.08 26.76 1.37
N THR A 427 21.72 27.92 1.44
CA THR A 427 22.61 28.28 2.55
C THR A 427 21.80 28.63 3.81
N THR A 428 22.43 28.54 4.98
CA THR A 428 21.80 28.95 6.24
C THR A 428 21.68 30.47 6.37
N CYS A 429 22.59 31.23 5.74
CA CYS A 429 22.67 32.68 5.80
C CYS A 429 22.34 33.35 4.44
N VAL A 430 21.84 34.58 4.49
CA VAL A 430 21.70 35.49 3.36
C VAL A 430 22.56 36.72 3.65
N GLN A 431 23.49 37.09 2.75
CA GLN A 431 24.36 38.26 2.96
C GLN A 431 25.04 38.27 4.34
N THR A 432 25.51 37.10 4.81
CA THR A 432 26.12 36.85 6.13
C THR A 432 25.21 36.84 7.37
N GLU A 433 23.92 37.17 7.25
CA GLU A 433 22.94 37.07 8.34
C GLU A 433 22.10 35.79 8.27
N GLU A 434 21.85 35.15 9.40
CA GLU A 434 21.01 33.96 9.48
C GLU A 434 19.53 34.32 9.34
N ASN A 435 18.82 33.67 8.41
CA ASN A 435 17.39 33.93 8.18
C ASN A 435 16.60 32.62 8.11
N LEU A 436 15.60 32.41 8.97
CA LEU A 436 14.79 31.18 8.99
C LEU A 436 13.88 31.02 7.75
N HIS A 437 13.53 32.13 7.11
CA HIS A 437 12.58 32.19 6.00
C HIS A 437 13.24 32.46 4.64
N ASP A 438 14.57 32.45 4.57
CA ASP A 438 15.30 32.57 3.30
C ASP A 438 16.69 31.91 3.35
N GLY A 439 17.33 31.76 2.20
CA GLY A 439 18.70 31.27 2.00
C GLY A 439 19.17 31.54 0.58
N GLU A 440 20.48 31.62 0.38
CA GLU A 440 21.08 31.77 -0.95
C GLU A 440 21.12 30.42 -1.69
N LEU A 441 20.96 30.46 -3.00
CA LEU A 441 20.92 29.26 -3.83
C LEU A 441 22.33 28.66 -3.96
N THR A 442 22.54 27.44 -3.49
CA THR A 442 23.83 26.76 -3.62
C THR A 442 24.04 26.21 -5.04
N PHE A 443 25.25 25.76 -5.36
CA PHE A 443 25.49 25.02 -6.62
C PHE A 443 24.58 23.79 -6.72
N LEU A 444 24.45 23.02 -5.63
CA LEU A 444 23.52 21.90 -5.56
C LEU A 444 22.09 22.38 -5.87
N GLY A 445 21.60 23.41 -5.19
CA GLY A 445 20.26 23.99 -5.44
C GLY A 445 20.06 24.43 -6.90
N THR A 446 21.08 24.99 -7.52
CA THR A 446 21.08 25.39 -8.95
C THR A 446 20.89 24.17 -9.86
N VAL A 447 21.65 23.09 -9.62
CA VAL A 447 21.50 21.84 -10.37
C VAL A 447 20.10 21.25 -10.15
N LEU A 448 19.63 21.17 -8.91
CA LEU A 448 18.30 20.63 -8.57
C LEU A 448 17.18 21.37 -9.30
N THR A 449 17.30 22.68 -9.50
CA THR A 449 16.29 23.50 -10.19
C THR A 449 16.20 23.17 -11.70
N GLU A 450 17.28 22.68 -12.30
CA GLU A 450 17.32 22.32 -13.74
C GLU A 450 16.93 20.86 -14.01
N LEU A 451 16.94 19.99 -13.00
CA LEU A 451 16.63 18.57 -13.18
C LEU A 451 15.12 18.30 -13.00
N PRO A 452 14.47 17.56 -13.93
CA PRO A 452 13.05 17.23 -13.86
C PRO A 452 12.79 16.00 -12.97
N VAL A 453 13.38 15.98 -11.78
CA VAL A 453 13.28 14.87 -10.80
C VAL A 453 13.07 15.44 -9.40
N GLU A 454 12.67 14.60 -8.45
CA GLU A 454 12.58 15.00 -7.04
C GLU A 454 13.95 15.42 -6.47
N LEU A 455 13.94 16.30 -5.47
CA LEU A 455 15.14 16.98 -4.98
C LEU A 455 16.23 16.00 -4.47
N HIS A 456 15.85 14.95 -3.75
CA HIS A 456 16.79 13.91 -3.29
C HIS A 456 17.38 13.09 -4.44
N LEU A 457 16.61 12.84 -5.51
CA LEU A 457 17.13 12.16 -6.72
C LEU A 457 18.10 13.06 -7.49
N GLY A 458 17.88 14.37 -7.49
CA GLY A 458 18.86 15.31 -8.03
C GLY A 458 20.16 15.32 -7.21
N LYS A 459 20.07 15.26 -5.87
CA LYS A 459 21.23 15.12 -4.97
C LYS A 459 21.99 13.81 -5.22
N LEU A 460 21.26 12.71 -5.46
CA LEU A 460 21.83 11.42 -5.84
C LEU A 460 22.69 11.52 -7.11
N ILE A 461 22.22 12.22 -8.13
CA ILE A 461 22.97 12.42 -9.39
C ILE A 461 24.28 13.17 -9.13
N VAL A 462 24.22 14.25 -8.35
CA VAL A 462 25.39 15.07 -8.03
C VAL A 462 26.42 14.29 -7.21
N LEU A 463 25.98 13.58 -6.16
CA LEU A 463 26.86 12.69 -5.38
C LEU A 463 27.42 11.55 -6.26
N GLY A 464 26.62 11.00 -7.17
CA GLY A 464 27.07 9.99 -8.13
C GLY A 464 28.24 10.47 -9.00
N HIS A 465 28.25 11.74 -9.41
CA HIS A 465 29.40 12.34 -10.11
C HIS A 465 30.64 12.42 -9.20
N ILE A 466 30.50 12.94 -7.98
CA ILE A 466 31.60 13.09 -7.00
C ILE A 466 32.26 11.74 -6.69
N PHE A 467 31.45 10.70 -6.49
CA PHE A 467 31.93 9.36 -6.13
C PHE A 467 32.20 8.46 -7.35
N GLY A 468 32.02 8.96 -8.58
CA GLY A 468 32.35 8.23 -9.80
C GLY A 468 31.35 7.15 -10.26
N CYS A 469 30.11 7.16 -9.75
CA CYS A 469 29.01 6.24 -10.12
C CYS A 469 27.80 6.98 -10.74
N LEU A 470 28.08 8.00 -11.56
CA LEU A 470 27.07 8.87 -12.17
C LEU A 470 26.06 8.11 -13.05
N GLU A 471 26.51 7.09 -13.80
CA GLU A 471 25.63 6.34 -14.70
C GLU A 471 24.53 5.60 -13.93
N GLU A 472 24.91 4.89 -12.87
CA GLU A 472 24.00 4.17 -11.99
C GLU A 472 23.00 5.12 -11.33
N CYS A 473 23.48 6.27 -10.84
CA CYS A 473 22.64 7.29 -10.22
C CYS A 473 21.63 7.90 -11.20
N LEU A 474 22.01 8.12 -12.47
CA LEU A 474 21.09 8.59 -13.52
C LEU A 474 20.01 7.54 -13.82
N ILE A 475 20.36 6.25 -13.82
CA ILE A 475 19.40 5.15 -14.02
C ILE A 475 18.40 5.11 -12.87
N ILE A 476 18.88 5.17 -11.62
CA ILE A 476 18.03 5.17 -10.43
C ILE A 476 17.09 6.37 -10.46
N ALA A 477 17.61 7.57 -10.69
CA ALA A 477 16.81 8.79 -10.75
C ALA A 477 15.73 8.73 -11.85
N ALA A 478 16.07 8.20 -13.03
CA ALA A 478 15.10 8.04 -14.11
C ALA A 478 14.00 7.02 -13.77
N ALA A 479 14.37 5.88 -13.19
CA ALA A 479 13.42 4.82 -12.87
C ALA A 479 12.46 5.20 -11.74
N LEU A 480 12.96 5.80 -10.67
CA LEU A 480 12.15 6.19 -9.51
C LEU A 480 11.20 7.35 -9.83
N SER A 481 11.61 8.27 -10.71
CA SER A 481 10.75 9.37 -11.17
C SER A 481 9.51 8.91 -11.98
N LEU A 482 9.57 7.72 -12.60
CA LEU A 482 8.51 7.24 -13.49
C LEU A 482 7.53 6.24 -12.83
N ARG A 483 7.74 5.91 -11.54
CA ARG A 483 6.99 4.93 -10.70
C ARG A 483 6.86 3.52 -11.33
N ASN A 484 6.98 2.48 -10.51
CA ASN A 484 6.73 1.07 -10.88
C ASN A 484 7.57 0.52 -12.05
N PHE A 485 8.90 0.66 -11.96
CA PHE A 485 9.84 0.05 -12.94
C PHE A 485 9.61 -1.46 -13.09
N PHE A 486 9.33 -2.15 -11.99
CA PHE A 486 8.93 -3.55 -11.98
C PHE A 486 7.41 -3.68 -12.07
N ALA A 487 6.90 -4.09 -13.24
CA ALA A 487 5.47 -4.37 -13.40
C ALA A 487 5.03 -5.55 -12.53
N VAL A 488 3.92 -5.39 -11.82
CA VAL A 488 3.28 -6.44 -11.03
C VAL A 488 1.97 -6.84 -11.72
N PRO A 489 1.93 -7.97 -12.46
CA PRO A 489 0.71 -8.43 -13.09
C PRO A 489 -0.35 -8.77 -12.03
N PHE A 490 -1.62 -8.55 -12.35
CA PHE A 490 -2.75 -8.88 -11.48
C PHE A 490 -2.65 -10.33 -10.98
N LYS A 491 -2.72 -10.53 -9.66
CA LYS A 491 -2.58 -11.82 -8.94
C LYS A 491 -1.20 -12.50 -8.96
N ASN A 492 -0.16 -11.92 -9.57
CA ASN A 492 1.19 -12.52 -9.64
C ASN A 492 2.24 -11.77 -8.79
N HIS A 493 1.86 -11.37 -7.57
CA HIS A 493 2.72 -10.58 -6.68
C HIS A 493 3.97 -11.33 -6.19
N VAL A 494 3.87 -12.64 -5.93
CA VAL A 494 4.98 -13.47 -5.44
C VAL A 494 6.06 -13.65 -6.51
N ASP A 495 5.66 -13.95 -7.74
CA ASP A 495 6.59 -14.08 -8.87
C ASP A 495 7.29 -12.76 -9.21
N ALA A 496 6.57 -11.63 -9.12
CA ALA A 496 7.17 -10.31 -9.29
C ALA A 496 8.25 -10.04 -8.23
N TYR A 497 7.96 -10.38 -6.97
CA TYR A 497 8.90 -10.25 -5.86
C TYR A 497 10.14 -11.15 -6.03
N ARG A 498 9.95 -12.43 -6.40
CA ARG A 498 11.04 -13.37 -6.71
C ARG A 498 11.99 -12.80 -7.76
N LYS A 499 11.44 -12.27 -8.86
CA LYS A 499 12.26 -11.71 -9.95
C LYS A 499 12.99 -10.44 -9.49
N LYS A 500 12.37 -9.58 -8.68
CA LYS A 500 13.03 -8.41 -8.07
C LYS A 500 14.20 -8.83 -7.18
N LEU A 501 14.05 -9.87 -6.37
CA LEU A 501 15.13 -10.45 -5.56
C LEU A 501 16.30 -10.96 -6.42
N VAL A 502 16.03 -11.59 -7.56
CA VAL A 502 17.10 -12.03 -8.47
C VAL A 502 17.91 -10.85 -9.01
N PHE A 503 17.26 -9.77 -9.45
CA PHE A 503 17.95 -8.57 -9.90
C PHE A 503 18.72 -7.86 -8.77
N ALA A 504 18.20 -7.92 -7.53
CA ALA A 504 18.91 -7.40 -6.36
C ALA A 504 20.16 -8.24 -6.03
N GLY A 505 20.12 -9.55 -6.29
CA GLY A 505 21.17 -10.48 -5.87
C GLY A 505 21.46 -10.35 -4.36
N ASN A 506 22.74 -10.33 -3.99
CA ASN A 506 23.16 -10.14 -2.59
C ASN A 506 23.10 -8.68 -2.11
N SER A 507 22.60 -7.72 -2.91
CA SER A 507 22.63 -6.28 -2.54
C SER A 507 21.63 -5.88 -1.50
N ARG A 508 20.50 -6.58 -1.41
CA ARG A 508 19.37 -6.16 -0.56
C ARG A 508 19.03 -4.67 -0.77
N SER A 509 19.22 -4.17 -2.00
CA SER A 509 18.87 -2.82 -2.43
C SER A 509 17.94 -2.83 -3.65
N ASP A 510 16.80 -2.17 -3.50
CA ASP A 510 15.85 -1.95 -4.60
C ASP A 510 16.49 -1.12 -5.73
N CYS A 511 17.26 -0.09 -5.37
CA CYS A 511 17.97 0.77 -6.33
C CYS A 511 18.99 -0.01 -7.17
N ILE A 512 19.76 -0.91 -6.55
CA ILE A 512 20.71 -1.77 -7.28
C ILE A 512 19.95 -2.76 -8.18
N ALA A 513 18.82 -3.30 -7.71
CA ALA A 513 17.97 -4.15 -8.54
C ALA A 513 17.50 -3.44 -9.82
N ILE A 514 17.12 -2.15 -9.72
CA ILE A 514 16.75 -1.31 -10.87
C ILE A 514 17.93 -1.17 -11.84
N VAL A 515 19.12 -0.83 -11.35
CA VAL A 515 20.33 -0.67 -12.19
C VAL A 515 20.64 -1.95 -12.94
N ASN A 516 20.65 -3.10 -12.24
CA ASN A 516 20.93 -4.39 -12.84
C ASN A 516 19.89 -4.76 -13.91
N ALA A 517 18.62 -4.50 -13.63
CA ALA A 517 17.54 -4.75 -14.58
C ALA A 517 17.61 -3.85 -15.83
N PHE A 518 17.98 -2.58 -15.68
CA PHE A 518 18.19 -1.65 -16.80
C PHE A 518 19.43 -2.04 -17.63
N ARG A 519 20.54 -2.41 -16.99
CA ARG A 519 21.75 -2.87 -17.69
C ARG A 519 21.48 -4.15 -18.49
N ALA A 520 20.78 -5.13 -17.91
CA ALA A 520 20.39 -6.35 -18.60
C ALA A 520 19.55 -6.08 -19.87
N GLN A 521 18.78 -5.00 -19.89
CA GLN A 521 18.03 -4.57 -21.08
C GLN A 521 18.93 -4.01 -22.18
N LEU A 522 19.90 -3.14 -21.86
CA LEU A 522 20.80 -2.55 -22.86
C LEU A 522 21.61 -3.61 -23.61
N PHE A 523 22.02 -4.68 -22.93
CA PHE A 523 22.74 -5.79 -23.57
C PHE A 523 21.90 -6.56 -24.61
N GLN A 524 20.56 -6.58 -24.51
CA GLN A 524 19.69 -7.23 -25.49
C GLN A 524 19.64 -6.50 -26.85
N THR A 525 19.87 -5.20 -26.85
CA THR A 525 19.84 -4.37 -28.08
C THR A 525 21.12 -4.45 -28.91
N PHE A 526 22.24 -4.95 -28.35
CA PHE A 526 23.57 -4.79 -28.95
C PHE A 526 24.28 -6.08 -29.43
N THR A 527 23.77 -7.31 -29.25
CA THR A 527 24.51 -8.54 -29.67
C THR A 527 23.70 -9.69 -30.30
N SER A 528 24.37 -10.34 -31.27
CA SER A 528 23.98 -11.53 -32.05
C SER A 528 23.79 -12.81 -31.20
N ARG A 529 23.02 -13.74 -31.77
CA ARG A 529 22.42 -15.02 -31.33
C ARG A 529 23.17 -15.92 -30.30
N PHE A 530 24.44 -15.68 -29.96
CA PHE A 530 25.28 -16.65 -29.23
C PHE A 530 25.37 -16.43 -27.70
N TYR A 531 25.18 -15.22 -27.18
CA TYR A 531 25.13 -14.94 -25.72
C TYR A 531 23.71 -15.01 -25.13
N ARG A 532 22.78 -15.64 -25.85
CA ARG A 532 21.37 -15.75 -25.45
C ARG A 532 21.19 -16.76 -24.30
N CYS A 533 22.03 -17.79 -24.20
CA CYS A 533 21.72 -18.99 -23.42
C CYS A 533 21.86 -18.88 -21.89
N PHE A 534 22.69 -17.97 -21.35
CA PHE A 534 22.82 -17.84 -19.88
C PHE A 534 21.69 -17.02 -19.23
N TRP A 535 21.10 -16.08 -19.98
CA TRP A 535 20.05 -15.19 -19.48
C TRP A 535 18.62 -15.63 -19.83
N LEU A 536 18.46 -16.59 -20.75
CA LEU A 536 17.14 -17.03 -21.24
C LEU A 536 16.22 -17.66 -20.17
N GLY A 537 16.76 -18.15 -19.04
CA GLY A 537 15.95 -18.70 -17.94
C GLY A 537 15.24 -17.64 -17.08
N LEU A 538 15.71 -16.39 -17.08
CA LEU A 538 15.22 -15.31 -16.20
C LEU A 538 14.26 -14.33 -16.90
N ILE A 539 14.18 -14.38 -18.24
CA ILE A 539 13.52 -13.34 -19.06
C ILE A 539 12.12 -13.78 -19.50
N HIS A 540 11.25 -14.12 -18.54
CA HIS A 540 9.80 -13.98 -18.72
C HIS A 540 9.29 -12.82 -17.84
N PHE A 541 10.00 -11.69 -17.91
CA PHE A 541 9.54 -10.44 -17.30
C PHE A 541 8.78 -9.66 -18.38
N LYS A 542 7.44 -9.68 -18.31
CA LYS A 542 6.63 -8.59 -18.88
C LYS A 542 6.87 -7.35 -18.03
N CYS A 543 8.06 -6.75 -18.19
CA CYS A 543 8.26 -5.33 -17.86
C CYS A 543 7.24 -4.59 -18.70
N ASN A 544 6.68 -3.51 -18.16
CA ASN A 544 5.91 -2.62 -18.99
C ASN A 544 6.87 -2.05 -20.05
N LEU A 545 6.79 -2.54 -21.30
CA LEU A 545 7.67 -2.12 -22.39
C LEU A 545 7.64 -0.60 -22.55
N GLU A 546 6.48 0.01 -22.30
CA GLU A 546 6.30 1.45 -22.36
C GLU A 546 7.11 2.18 -21.28
N ILE A 547 7.04 1.73 -20.02
CA ILE A 547 7.82 2.34 -18.91
C ILE A 547 9.33 2.19 -19.18
N LYS A 548 9.78 1.04 -19.71
CA LYS A 548 11.18 0.83 -20.09
C LYS A 548 11.70 1.89 -21.05
N PHE A 549 10.94 2.19 -22.10
CA PHE A 549 11.33 3.22 -23.07
C PHE A 549 11.34 4.61 -22.45
N GLN A 550 10.34 4.93 -21.61
CA GLN A 550 10.29 6.22 -20.91
C GLN A 550 11.47 6.40 -19.94
N VAL A 551 11.89 5.33 -19.24
CA VAL A 551 13.05 5.37 -18.35
C VAL A 551 14.34 5.58 -19.13
N ALA A 552 14.51 4.90 -20.27
CA ALA A 552 15.65 5.12 -21.14
C ALA A 552 15.68 6.55 -21.70
N GLU A 553 14.52 7.10 -22.10
CA GLU A 553 14.40 8.47 -22.60
C GLU A 553 14.73 9.50 -21.50
N LEU A 554 14.19 9.33 -20.29
CA LEU A 554 14.51 10.18 -19.14
C LEU A 554 15.98 10.06 -18.76
N PHE A 555 16.57 8.86 -18.77
CA PHE A 555 18.01 8.67 -18.55
C PHE A 555 18.84 9.48 -19.54
N HIS A 556 18.53 9.42 -20.85
CA HIS A 556 19.24 10.22 -21.85
C HIS A 556 18.99 11.73 -21.69
N ASN A 557 17.77 12.12 -21.30
CA ASN A 557 17.42 13.49 -21.00
C ASN A 557 18.27 14.04 -19.83
N LEU A 558 18.32 13.30 -18.72
CA LEU A 558 19.14 13.64 -17.56
C LEU A 558 20.62 13.67 -17.92
N LYS A 559 21.14 12.64 -18.60
CA LYS A 559 22.52 12.58 -19.10
C LYS A 559 22.90 13.80 -19.94
N ARG A 560 21.97 14.34 -20.73
CA ARG A 560 22.17 15.58 -21.50
C ARG A 560 22.11 16.83 -20.63
N ARG A 561 21.19 16.92 -19.68
CA ARG A 561 21.06 18.09 -18.78
C ARG A 561 22.28 18.22 -17.86
N VAL A 562 22.76 17.12 -17.29
CA VAL A 562 23.92 17.13 -16.37
C VAL A 562 25.23 17.53 -17.06
N ARG A 563 25.35 17.33 -18.38
CA ARG A 563 26.51 17.81 -19.17
C ARG A 563 26.65 19.33 -19.15
N ALA A 564 25.56 20.08 -18.99
CA ALA A 564 25.62 21.54 -18.85
C ALA A 564 26.38 21.97 -17.58
N PHE A 565 26.51 21.06 -16.62
CA PHE A 565 27.24 21.22 -15.37
C PHE A 565 28.57 20.45 -15.36
N ASN A 566 29.14 20.14 -16.53
CA ASN A 566 30.39 19.37 -16.69
C ASN A 566 30.38 17.96 -16.06
N MET A 567 29.20 17.39 -15.79
CA MET A 567 29.07 16.02 -15.31
C MET A 567 29.00 15.06 -16.51
N HIS A 568 29.98 14.16 -16.60
CA HIS A 568 30.13 13.22 -17.71
C HIS A 568 30.17 11.77 -17.23
N VAL A 569 29.40 10.90 -17.90
CA VAL A 569 29.51 9.45 -17.72
C VAL A 569 30.84 8.99 -18.33
N LYS A 570 31.76 8.50 -17.50
CA LYS A 570 33.04 7.94 -17.94
C LYS A 570 32.83 6.63 -18.70
N ALA A 571 33.66 6.37 -19.72
CA ALA A 571 33.66 5.08 -20.39
C ALA A 571 34.22 4.01 -19.44
N GLN A 572 33.55 2.85 -19.34
CA GLN A 572 34.01 1.76 -18.48
C GLN A 572 35.38 1.23 -18.94
N PRO A 573 36.30 0.86 -18.01
CA PRO A 573 37.53 0.15 -18.34
C PRO A 573 37.22 -1.19 -19.03
N SER A 574 38.01 -1.58 -20.02
CA SER A 574 37.80 -2.77 -20.86
C SER A 574 38.09 -4.12 -20.17
N ALA A 575 38.60 -4.11 -18.94
CA ALA A 575 38.82 -5.30 -18.12
C ALA A 575 38.29 -5.03 -16.70
N VAL A 576 37.21 -5.70 -16.32
CA VAL A 576 36.58 -5.53 -15.02
C VAL A 576 37.00 -6.69 -14.12
N ASP A 577 37.86 -6.41 -13.13
CA ASP A 577 38.13 -7.34 -12.02
C ASP A 577 36.87 -7.47 -11.15
N GLN A 578 36.57 -8.68 -10.66
CA GLN A 578 35.41 -8.94 -9.80
C GLN A 578 35.43 -8.10 -8.51
N GLU A 579 36.61 -7.67 -8.06
CA GLU A 579 36.79 -6.77 -6.91
C GLU A 579 36.31 -5.34 -7.19
N TYR A 580 36.43 -4.87 -8.43
CA TYR A 580 35.97 -3.54 -8.84
C TYR A 580 34.45 -3.41 -8.72
N ASP A 581 33.70 -4.42 -9.16
CA ASP A 581 32.24 -4.43 -9.09
C ASP A 581 31.72 -4.40 -7.63
N CYS A 582 32.38 -5.14 -6.73
CA CYS A 582 32.06 -5.13 -5.30
C CYS A 582 32.31 -3.75 -4.67
N LYS A 583 33.45 -3.11 -5.01
CA LYS A 583 33.78 -1.75 -4.53
C LYS A 583 32.81 -0.71 -5.08
N GLN A 584 32.51 -0.73 -6.39
CA GLN A 584 31.55 0.18 -7.02
C GLN A 584 30.15 0.04 -6.42
N ARG A 585 29.73 -1.19 -6.11
CA ARG A 585 28.46 -1.44 -5.45
C ARG A 585 28.40 -0.83 -4.05
N PHE A 586 29.47 -0.99 -3.24
CA PHE A 586 29.53 -0.37 -1.92
C PHE A 586 29.51 1.16 -2.01
N ILE A 587 30.28 1.75 -2.94
CA ILE A 587 30.29 3.19 -3.20
C ILE A 587 28.88 3.68 -3.57
N LEU A 588 28.17 2.97 -4.45
CA LEU A 588 26.79 3.31 -4.81
C LEU A 588 25.85 3.29 -3.59
N GLN A 589 26.01 2.33 -2.66
CA GLN A 589 25.24 2.31 -1.41
C GLN A 589 25.57 3.51 -0.50
N VAL A 590 26.84 3.93 -0.43
CA VAL A 590 27.27 5.14 0.29
C VAL A 590 26.63 6.39 -0.33
N VAL A 591 26.60 6.47 -1.66
CA VAL A 591 25.95 7.58 -2.39
C VAL A 591 24.45 7.61 -2.17
N ILE A 592 23.79 6.44 -2.15
CA ILE A 592 22.36 6.33 -1.78
C ILE A 592 22.15 6.83 -0.35
N ALA A 593 22.98 6.40 0.61
CA ALA A 593 22.88 6.89 2.00
C ALA A 593 22.98 8.43 2.06
N GLY A 594 23.97 9.03 1.40
CA GLY A 594 24.15 10.48 1.41
C GLY A 594 23.07 11.26 0.68
N ALA A 595 22.48 10.70 -0.38
CA ALA A 595 21.43 11.36 -1.14
C ALA A 595 20.11 11.43 -0.38
N PHE A 596 19.80 10.39 0.41
CA PHE A 596 18.54 10.24 1.15
C PHE A 596 18.66 10.47 2.65
N TYR A 597 19.79 10.99 3.14
CA TYR A 597 19.86 11.53 4.50
C TYR A 597 18.76 12.60 4.71
N PRO A 598 17.99 12.57 5.83
CA PRO A 598 18.13 11.74 7.03
C PRO A 598 17.18 10.53 7.10
N ASN A 599 16.74 9.96 5.97
CA ASN A 599 15.79 8.83 5.90
C ASN A 599 16.44 7.48 6.31
N TYR A 600 17.04 7.45 7.50
CA TYR A 600 17.76 6.32 8.05
C TYR A 600 16.91 5.60 9.07
N CYS A 601 16.92 4.27 8.99
CA CYS A 601 16.20 3.38 9.88
C CYS A 601 17.10 2.23 10.34
N THR A 602 16.80 1.66 11.49
CA THR A 602 17.52 0.50 12.04
C THR A 602 16.54 -0.61 12.38
N PHE A 603 17.06 -1.83 12.58
CA PHE A 603 16.27 -2.99 12.98
C PHE A 603 16.48 -3.30 14.46
N GLY A 604 15.42 -3.76 15.12
CA GLY A 604 15.51 -4.26 16.49
C GLY A 604 16.37 -5.52 16.61
N LYS A 605 16.90 -5.77 17.81
CA LYS A 605 17.64 -7.01 18.11
C LYS A 605 16.70 -8.21 18.13
N CYS A 606 17.09 -9.31 17.50
CA CYS A 606 16.38 -10.60 17.59
C CYS A 606 17.00 -11.44 18.71
N ASN A 607 16.17 -12.03 19.56
CA ASN A 607 16.64 -13.00 20.56
C ASN A 607 16.67 -14.40 19.92
N GLU A 608 17.85 -14.87 19.54
CA GLU A 608 18.05 -16.14 18.83
C GLU A 608 17.55 -17.34 19.65
N GLU A 609 17.65 -17.30 20.99
CA GLU A 609 17.17 -18.39 21.87
C GLU A 609 15.66 -18.57 21.81
N ILE A 610 14.91 -17.46 21.87
CA ILE A 610 13.44 -17.46 21.78
C ILE A 610 13.01 -17.93 20.39
N ALA A 611 13.69 -17.46 19.35
CA ALA A 611 13.38 -17.81 17.97
C ALA A 611 13.70 -19.28 17.62
N MET A 612 14.80 -19.85 18.14
CA MET A 612 15.10 -21.28 17.99
C MET A 612 14.11 -22.17 18.76
N LYS A 613 13.68 -21.73 19.95
CA LYS A 613 12.61 -22.40 20.71
C LYS A 613 11.29 -22.42 19.95
N ASP A 614 10.94 -21.31 19.29
CA ASP A 614 9.71 -21.21 18.48
C ASP A 614 9.72 -22.13 17.25
N LEU A 615 10.90 -22.34 16.64
CA LEU A 615 11.12 -23.25 15.50
C LEU A 615 11.44 -24.70 15.89
N ALA A 616 11.26 -25.08 17.16
CA ALA A 616 11.55 -26.42 17.67
C ALA A 616 12.98 -26.91 17.34
N GLY A 617 13.96 -26.01 17.39
CA GLY A 617 15.38 -26.31 17.14
C GLY A 617 15.78 -26.45 15.66
N LYS A 618 14.89 -26.12 14.71
CA LYS A 618 15.19 -26.09 13.26
C LYS A 618 15.88 -24.79 12.85
N ASP A 619 16.69 -24.84 11.79
CA ASP A 619 17.42 -23.67 11.29
C ASP A 619 16.46 -22.60 10.72
N PRO A 620 16.38 -21.39 11.32
CA PRO A 620 15.54 -20.29 10.85
C PRO A 620 15.92 -19.76 9.47
N LYS A 621 17.15 -20.05 8.99
CA LYS A 621 17.64 -19.59 7.69
C LYS A 621 17.08 -20.41 6.52
N THR A 622 16.52 -21.59 6.81
CA THR A 622 15.98 -22.53 5.82
C THR A 622 14.54 -22.94 6.11
N THR A 623 14.00 -22.59 7.29
CA THR A 623 12.73 -23.13 7.79
C THR A 623 11.70 -22.03 8.06
N VAL A 624 10.44 -22.29 7.72
CA VAL A 624 9.28 -21.46 8.07
C VAL A 624 8.25 -22.24 8.88
N MET A 625 7.49 -21.56 9.72
CA MET A 625 6.46 -22.15 10.57
C MET A 625 5.05 -21.82 10.08
N LEU A 626 4.18 -22.82 10.03
CA LEU A 626 2.74 -22.71 9.86
C LEU A 626 2.04 -23.06 11.17
N LYS A 627 0.94 -22.39 11.48
CA LYS A 627 0.09 -22.61 12.65
C LYS A 627 -1.32 -22.99 12.21
N ASN A 628 -2.09 -23.60 13.12
CA ASN A 628 -3.46 -24.06 12.85
C ASN A 628 -3.51 -25.15 11.77
N ILE A 629 -2.60 -26.12 11.84
CA ILE A 629 -2.60 -27.30 10.97
C ILE A 629 -3.65 -28.31 11.49
N PRO A 630 -4.51 -28.87 10.61
CA PRO A 630 -5.48 -29.89 11.00
C PRO A 630 -4.83 -31.14 11.62
N PRO A 631 -5.60 -31.94 12.39
CA PRO A 631 -5.19 -33.27 12.82
C PRO A 631 -4.72 -34.12 11.62
N TYR A 632 -3.72 -35.00 11.83
CA TYR A 632 -3.01 -35.72 10.76
C TYR A 632 -2.35 -34.78 9.74
N GLY A 633 -1.65 -33.74 10.22
CA GLY A 633 -0.94 -32.78 9.39
C GLY A 633 -0.10 -33.41 8.26
N TYR A 634 0.49 -34.59 8.51
CA TYR A 634 1.25 -35.36 7.52
C TYR A 634 0.44 -35.80 6.31
N LEU A 635 -0.88 -36.00 6.37
CA LEU A 635 -1.69 -36.34 5.19
C LEU A 635 -1.75 -35.18 4.20
N TYR A 636 -1.66 -33.95 4.71
CA TYR A 636 -1.71 -32.72 3.93
C TYR A 636 -0.34 -32.28 3.40
N HIS A 637 0.73 -33.05 3.60
CA HIS A 637 2.09 -32.68 3.16
C HIS A 637 2.16 -32.36 1.67
N LYS A 638 1.43 -33.11 0.81
CA LYS A 638 1.35 -32.83 -0.64
C LYS A 638 0.62 -31.54 -0.96
N GLN A 639 -0.45 -31.22 -0.21
CA GLN A 639 -1.18 -29.96 -0.36
C GLN A 639 -0.30 -28.78 0.08
N LEU A 640 0.37 -28.89 1.24
CA LEU A 640 1.32 -27.89 1.74
C LEU A 640 2.52 -27.70 0.80
N GLN A 641 3.07 -28.80 0.26
CA GLN A 641 4.12 -28.76 -0.75
C GLN A 641 3.64 -28.08 -2.04
N SER A 642 2.39 -28.31 -2.45
CA SER A 642 1.78 -27.64 -3.61
C SER A 642 1.61 -26.13 -3.37
N LEU A 643 1.09 -25.74 -2.20
CA LEU A 643 0.90 -24.33 -1.83
C LEU A 643 2.23 -23.56 -1.78
N LEU A 644 3.28 -24.20 -1.25
CA LEU A 644 4.64 -23.64 -1.14
C LEU A 644 5.53 -23.92 -2.36
N ARG A 645 5.03 -24.61 -3.40
CA ARG A 645 5.77 -24.90 -4.63
C ARG A 645 6.26 -23.63 -5.33
N GLN A 646 5.48 -22.55 -5.20
CA GLN A 646 5.84 -21.24 -5.73
C GLN A 646 6.96 -20.55 -4.94
N CYS A 647 7.27 -20.99 -3.72
CA CYS A 647 8.39 -20.49 -2.92
C CYS A 647 9.69 -21.18 -3.32
N GLY A 648 9.69 -22.51 -3.40
CA GLY A 648 10.82 -23.34 -3.84
C GLY A 648 10.63 -24.82 -3.50
N GLN A 649 11.70 -25.62 -3.59
CA GLN A 649 11.63 -27.05 -3.33
C GLN A 649 11.66 -27.35 -1.83
N VAL A 650 10.56 -27.86 -1.29
CA VAL A 650 10.48 -28.33 0.10
C VAL A 650 11.36 -29.57 0.29
N LYS A 651 12.27 -29.52 1.26
CA LYS A 651 13.14 -30.63 1.67
C LYS A 651 12.40 -31.55 2.65
N SER A 652 11.91 -30.97 3.75
CA SER A 652 11.19 -31.71 4.78
C SER A 652 10.05 -30.91 5.39
N ILE A 653 9.02 -31.58 5.89
CA ILE A 653 7.97 -30.99 6.71
C ILE A 653 7.90 -31.78 8.01
N SER A 654 8.12 -31.08 9.13
CA SER A 654 7.99 -31.66 10.47
C SER A 654 6.77 -31.08 11.19
N TYR A 655 6.02 -31.94 11.86
CA TYR A 655 4.78 -31.56 12.53
C TYR A 655 4.93 -31.64 14.05
N ASN A 656 4.40 -30.64 14.76
CA ASN A 656 4.37 -30.59 16.22
C ASN A 656 3.02 -30.01 16.68
N GLY A 657 2.06 -30.89 16.95
CA GLY A 657 0.66 -30.50 17.23
C GLY A 657 0.05 -29.72 16.06
N SER A 658 -0.54 -28.56 16.35
CA SER A 658 -1.13 -27.66 15.35
C SER A 658 -0.11 -26.80 14.57
N ARG A 659 1.20 -27.10 14.68
CA ARG A 659 2.27 -26.40 13.98
C ARG A 659 2.96 -27.31 12.96
N ALA A 660 3.27 -26.77 11.78
CA ALA A 660 4.14 -27.43 10.80
C ALA A 660 5.37 -26.57 10.52
N TYR A 661 6.54 -27.17 10.48
CA TYR A 661 7.82 -26.55 10.16
C TYR A 661 8.28 -27.06 8.81
N VAL A 662 8.36 -26.17 7.82
CA VAL A 662 8.70 -26.47 6.44
C VAL A 662 10.13 -26.03 6.17
N GLU A 663 11.02 -26.99 5.92
CA GLU A 663 12.42 -26.76 5.58
C GLU A 663 12.60 -26.81 4.07
N PHE A 664 13.23 -25.80 3.48
CA PHE A 664 13.51 -25.74 2.05
C PHE A 664 14.86 -26.37 1.68
N SER A 665 14.96 -26.88 0.45
CA SER A 665 16.18 -27.48 -0.08
C SER A 665 17.21 -26.41 -0.40
N ARG A 666 18.45 -26.58 0.08
CA ARG A 666 19.56 -25.66 -0.20
C ARG A 666 20.29 -26.08 -1.48
N ASN A 667 20.48 -25.14 -2.40
CA ASN A 667 21.39 -25.33 -3.54
C ASN A 667 22.85 -25.17 -3.05
N PRO A 668 23.72 -26.19 -3.15
CA PRO A 668 25.10 -26.11 -2.66
C PRO A 668 25.97 -25.08 -3.42
N LYS A 669 25.54 -24.63 -4.61
CA LYS A 669 26.24 -23.60 -5.40
C LYS A 669 25.91 -22.16 -5.00
N GLU A 670 24.87 -21.95 -4.19
CA GLU A 670 24.38 -20.62 -3.84
C GLU A 670 24.86 -20.19 -2.45
N ALA A 671 25.66 -19.14 -2.41
CA ALA A 671 26.20 -18.54 -1.18
C ALA A 671 25.19 -17.61 -0.48
N PHE A 672 23.90 -17.96 -0.47
CA PHE A 672 22.92 -17.20 0.31
C PHE A 672 23.01 -17.57 1.79
N LYS A 673 22.85 -16.54 2.60
CA LYS A 673 23.02 -16.54 4.04
C LYS A 673 21.68 -16.92 4.74
N VAL A 674 20.55 -16.50 4.16
CA VAL A 674 19.16 -17.01 4.35
C VAL A 674 18.58 -17.38 2.97
N LEU A 675 17.84 -18.50 2.87
CA LEU A 675 17.27 -18.97 1.60
C LEU A 675 16.20 -18.01 1.03
N PRO A 676 16.24 -17.64 -0.27
CA PRO A 676 15.19 -16.83 -0.91
C PRO A 676 13.77 -17.40 -0.74
N GLU A 677 13.64 -18.72 -0.63
CA GLU A 677 12.41 -19.46 -0.36
C GLU A 677 11.73 -19.01 0.94
N VAL A 678 12.51 -18.75 1.99
CA VAL A 678 12.02 -18.27 3.29
C VAL A 678 11.42 -16.86 3.14
N TYR A 679 12.09 -15.98 2.40
CA TYR A 679 11.57 -14.64 2.09
C TYR A 679 10.25 -14.72 1.30
N LEU A 680 10.17 -15.61 0.30
CA LEU A 680 8.96 -15.81 -0.51
C LEU A 680 7.80 -16.35 0.33
N ALA A 681 8.06 -17.31 1.22
CA ALA A 681 7.05 -17.88 2.09
C ALA A 681 6.46 -16.83 3.05
N VAL A 682 7.31 -16.05 3.74
CA VAL A 682 6.82 -14.95 4.61
C VAL A 682 6.12 -13.86 3.78
N LYS A 683 6.56 -13.63 2.54
CA LYS A 683 5.93 -12.67 1.62
C LYS A 683 4.48 -13.05 1.29
N MET A 684 4.20 -14.34 1.09
CA MET A 684 2.84 -14.82 0.81
C MET A 684 1.86 -14.45 1.95
N PHE A 685 2.30 -14.57 3.20
CA PHE A 685 1.50 -14.18 4.35
C PHE A 685 1.24 -12.66 4.38
N GLN A 686 2.26 -11.83 4.14
CA GLN A 686 2.11 -10.36 4.09
C GLN A 686 1.14 -9.89 2.98
N LEU A 687 1.06 -10.66 1.90
CA LEU A 687 0.14 -10.44 0.78
C LEU A 687 -1.28 -10.99 1.03
N LYS A 688 -1.54 -11.58 2.20
CA LYS A 688 -2.83 -12.21 2.57
C LYS A 688 -3.28 -13.25 1.55
N ILE A 689 -2.34 -14.03 0.99
CA ILE A 689 -2.68 -15.14 0.10
C ILE A 689 -3.33 -16.23 0.98
N PRO A 690 -4.56 -16.69 0.66
CA PRO A 690 -5.24 -17.68 1.48
C PRO A 690 -4.49 -19.02 1.44
N PHE A 691 -4.29 -19.62 2.62
CA PHE A 691 -3.82 -21.00 2.78
C PHE A 691 -5.01 -21.87 3.19
N GLU A 692 -5.72 -22.36 2.19
CA GLU A 692 -6.85 -23.26 2.36
C GLU A 692 -6.38 -24.69 2.19
N LEU A 693 -6.60 -25.52 3.20
CA LEU A 693 -6.40 -26.96 3.13
C LEU A 693 -7.75 -27.65 2.93
N TYR A 694 -7.80 -28.55 1.95
CA TYR A 694 -8.93 -29.45 1.80
C TYR A 694 -8.76 -30.59 2.81
N VAL A 695 -9.44 -30.46 3.94
CA VAL A 695 -9.41 -31.44 5.03
C VAL A 695 -10.16 -32.69 4.59
N HIS A 696 -9.59 -33.87 4.84
CA HIS A 696 -10.23 -35.14 4.53
C HIS A 696 -11.32 -35.45 5.56
N TYR A 697 -12.43 -36.02 5.11
CA TYR A 697 -13.45 -36.54 6.01
C TYR A 697 -12.89 -37.74 6.79
N PRO A 698 -13.27 -37.93 8.07
CA PRO A 698 -12.78 -39.03 8.90
C PRO A 698 -12.93 -40.42 8.25
N GLU A 699 -14.00 -40.62 7.48
CA GLU A 699 -14.31 -41.86 6.77
C GLU A 699 -13.34 -42.16 5.60
N ASP A 700 -12.79 -41.11 4.95
CA ASP A 700 -11.84 -41.23 3.85
C ASP A 700 -10.40 -41.43 4.32
N ILE A 701 -10.05 -40.89 5.51
CA ILE A 701 -8.76 -41.11 6.17
C ILE A 701 -8.58 -42.60 6.49
N GLY A 702 -9.64 -43.27 6.94
CA GLY A 702 -9.63 -44.72 7.18
C GLY A 702 -9.40 -45.58 5.93
N ARG A 703 -9.77 -45.10 4.74
CA ARG A 703 -9.58 -45.83 3.46
C ARG A 703 -8.20 -45.62 2.85
N GLN A 704 -7.59 -44.45 3.01
CA GLN A 704 -6.24 -44.16 2.47
C GLN A 704 -5.11 -44.71 3.34
N VAL A 705 -5.36 -45.02 4.61
CA VAL A 705 -4.35 -45.45 5.60
C VAL A 705 -4.38 -46.98 5.82
N GLN A 706 -4.51 -47.76 4.73
CA GLN A 706 -4.38 -49.22 4.82
C GLN A 706 -2.90 -49.65 4.84
N GLY A 707 -2.44 -50.11 6.01
CA GLY A 707 -1.12 -50.71 6.25
C GLY A 707 -0.08 -49.75 6.83
N TYR A 708 0.69 -50.24 7.84
CA TYR A 708 1.86 -49.68 8.59
C TYR A 708 1.87 -48.19 9.02
N LEU A 709 1.05 -47.32 8.43
CA LEU A 709 0.92 -45.87 8.66
C LEU A 709 -0.29 -45.51 9.54
N ALA A 710 -1.16 -46.49 9.86
CA ALA A 710 -2.31 -46.32 10.76
C ALA A 710 -1.92 -46.08 12.22
N SER A 711 -0.66 -46.37 12.58
CA SER A 711 -0.12 -46.22 13.93
C SER A 711 0.50 -44.85 14.22
N LEU A 712 0.43 -43.87 13.31
CA LEU A 712 1.12 -42.56 13.44
C LEU A 712 0.28 -41.42 14.07
N PHE A 713 -0.75 -41.76 14.86
CA PHE A 713 -1.79 -40.84 15.35
C PHE A 713 -1.28 -39.62 16.15
N HIS A 714 -0.11 -39.70 16.81
CA HIS A 714 0.40 -38.65 17.71
C HIS A 714 1.92 -38.36 17.61
N PHE A 715 2.58 -38.80 16.55
CA PHE A 715 4.04 -38.72 16.45
C PHE A 715 4.49 -37.35 15.94
N ARG A 716 5.67 -36.85 16.38
CA ARG A 716 6.41 -35.84 15.59
C ARG A 716 6.78 -36.52 14.28
N VAL A 717 5.97 -36.33 13.25
CA VAL A 717 6.21 -36.95 11.94
C VAL A 717 7.15 -36.04 11.16
N ASN A 718 8.28 -36.57 10.71
CA ASN A 718 9.12 -35.92 9.73
C ASN A 718 8.84 -36.53 8.35
N VAL A 719 8.36 -35.70 7.43
CA VAL A 719 8.15 -36.09 6.04
C VAL A 719 9.36 -35.63 5.24
N ASP A 720 10.20 -36.56 4.80
CA ASP A 720 11.24 -36.27 3.81
C ASP A 720 10.59 -36.26 2.43
N CYS A 721 10.39 -35.05 1.89
CA CYS A 721 9.72 -34.85 0.61
C CYS A 721 10.57 -35.30 -0.58
N GLN A 722 11.90 -35.44 -0.41
CA GLN A 722 12.81 -35.92 -1.46
C GLN A 722 12.82 -37.43 -1.54
N LYS A 723 12.78 -38.11 -0.39
CA LYS A 723 12.73 -39.58 -0.31
C LYS A 723 11.31 -40.15 -0.31
N GLN A 724 10.30 -39.30 -0.21
CA GLN A 724 8.89 -39.69 0.01
C GLN A 724 8.70 -40.64 1.20
N THR A 725 9.50 -40.45 2.25
CA THR A 725 9.46 -41.30 3.46
C THR A 725 8.88 -40.53 4.63
N VAL A 726 8.13 -41.25 5.47
CA VAL A 726 7.47 -40.74 6.67
C VAL A 726 8.11 -41.47 7.85
N GLU A 727 8.94 -40.78 8.63
CA GLU A 727 9.65 -41.37 9.77
C GLU A 727 8.95 -40.99 11.09
N PRO A 728 8.61 -41.97 11.96
CA PRO A 728 8.10 -41.71 13.30
C PRO A 728 9.18 -41.26 14.28
N VAL A 729 8.86 -40.33 15.17
CA VAL A 729 9.61 -40.03 16.41
C VAL A 729 8.81 -40.59 17.58
N GLU A 730 9.27 -41.69 18.16
CA GLU A 730 8.58 -42.59 19.12
C GLU A 730 7.75 -41.90 20.23
N ILE A 731 6.54 -42.43 20.55
CA ILE A 731 6.01 -42.82 21.90
C ILE A 731 4.53 -43.38 21.87
N SER A 732 4.32 -44.48 22.61
CA SER A 732 3.15 -45.18 23.27
C SER A 732 1.68 -45.30 22.73
N PHE A 733 1.36 -46.48 22.18
CA PHE A 733 0.25 -47.48 22.35
C PHE A 733 -1.23 -47.21 22.77
N GLY A 734 -1.75 -46.00 23.04
CA GLY A 734 -3.09 -45.83 23.69
C GLY A 734 -4.39 -45.82 22.83
N ASP A 735 -4.39 -45.30 21.60
CA ASP A 735 -5.65 -44.78 20.97
C ASP A 735 -6.40 -45.73 20.00
N LEU A 736 -5.97 -46.99 19.84
CA LEU A 736 -6.54 -47.90 18.83
C LEU A 736 -7.94 -48.45 19.20
N GLU A 737 -8.37 -48.35 20.45
CA GLU A 737 -9.50 -49.12 20.96
C GLU A 737 -10.88 -48.42 20.90
N MET A 738 -10.91 -47.08 20.85
CA MET A 738 -12.15 -46.29 20.98
C MET A 738 -13.10 -46.42 19.77
N SER A 739 -12.58 -46.74 18.58
CA SER A 739 -13.38 -46.93 17.36
C SER A 739 -14.14 -48.25 17.30
N LYS A 740 -13.76 -49.24 18.11
CA LYS A 740 -14.50 -50.51 18.25
C LYS A 740 -15.65 -50.40 19.27
N MET A 741 -15.68 -49.34 20.09
CA MET A 741 -16.61 -49.18 21.22
C MET A 741 -17.91 -48.43 20.91
N ILE A 742 -18.14 -47.94 19.68
CA ILE A 742 -19.35 -47.18 19.31
C ILE A 742 -19.95 -47.77 18.03
N PRO A 743 -20.82 -48.79 18.12
CA PRO A 743 -21.34 -49.50 16.94
C PRO A 743 -22.49 -48.77 16.24
N SER A 744 -23.13 -47.76 16.86
CA SER A 744 -24.31 -47.09 16.29
C SER A 744 -24.46 -45.62 16.70
N ARG A 745 -25.24 -44.84 15.91
CA ARG A 745 -25.47 -43.39 16.09
C ARG A 745 -26.28 -43.02 17.35
N SER A 746 -26.93 -44.00 17.99
CA SER A 746 -27.75 -43.80 19.20
C SER A 746 -27.22 -44.64 20.36
N LEU A 747 -26.99 -44.03 21.52
CA LEU A 747 -26.41 -44.69 22.69
C LEU A 747 -27.30 -44.51 23.91
N ALA A 748 -27.47 -45.56 24.72
CA ALA A 748 -28.08 -45.44 26.05
C ALA A 748 -26.95 -45.39 27.09
N ILE A 749 -26.91 -44.33 27.90
CA ILE A 749 -25.84 -44.12 28.88
C ILE A 749 -26.37 -43.79 30.27
N ARG A 750 -25.49 -43.96 31.26
CA ARG A 750 -25.67 -43.41 32.60
C ARG A 750 -24.57 -42.39 32.88
N VAL A 751 -24.98 -41.19 33.29
CA VAL A 751 -24.07 -40.12 33.69
C VAL A 751 -23.54 -40.40 35.09
N THR A 752 -22.22 -40.26 35.25
CA THR A 752 -21.52 -40.53 36.51
C THR A 752 -20.88 -39.30 37.10
N GLU A 753 -20.35 -38.41 36.28
CA GLU A 753 -19.73 -37.17 36.72
C GLU A 753 -20.12 -36.00 35.82
N ILE A 754 -20.46 -34.86 36.42
CA ILE A 754 -20.81 -33.64 35.70
C ILE A 754 -19.64 -32.68 35.86
N VAL A 755 -19.00 -32.32 34.74
CA VAL A 755 -17.90 -31.35 34.72
C VAL A 755 -18.47 -29.94 34.78
N GLU A 756 -19.43 -29.66 33.90
CA GLU A 756 -20.21 -28.42 33.88
C GLU A 756 -21.55 -28.65 33.16
N VAL A 757 -22.41 -27.61 33.07
CA VAL A 757 -23.69 -27.73 32.37
C VAL A 757 -23.44 -28.08 30.91
N GLY A 758 -23.95 -29.25 30.50
CA GLY A 758 -23.77 -29.77 29.15
C GLY A 758 -22.43 -30.47 28.89
N HIS A 759 -21.56 -30.69 29.89
CA HIS A 759 -20.31 -31.46 29.75
C HIS A 759 -20.17 -32.46 30.90
N PHE A 760 -20.11 -33.75 30.59
CA PHE A 760 -20.20 -34.81 31.60
C PHE A 760 -19.56 -36.13 31.14
N TRP A 761 -19.23 -36.99 32.11
CA TRP A 761 -18.76 -38.34 31.89
C TRP A 761 -19.87 -39.37 32.12
N GLY A 762 -19.81 -40.47 31.40
CA GLY A 762 -20.74 -41.59 31.57
C GLY A 762 -20.28 -42.85 30.85
N TYR A 763 -21.02 -43.93 31.02
CA TYR A 763 -20.74 -45.22 30.36
C TYR A 763 -22.02 -45.80 29.74
N ARG A 764 -21.86 -46.68 28.74
CA ARG A 764 -22.96 -47.34 28.02
C ARG A 764 -23.71 -48.30 28.95
N THR A 765 -25.04 -48.33 28.88
CA THR A 765 -25.89 -49.24 29.67
C THR A 765 -26.52 -50.35 28.84
N ASP A 766 -25.99 -50.63 27.65
CA ASP A 766 -26.44 -51.76 26.84
C ASP A 766 -25.91 -53.09 27.38
N GLU A 767 -26.53 -54.17 26.90
CA GLU A 767 -26.20 -55.54 27.32
C GLU A 767 -24.74 -55.90 27.04
N GLU A 768 -24.18 -55.42 25.93
CA GLU A 768 -22.77 -55.63 25.56
C GLU A 768 -21.81 -55.02 26.58
N ASN A 769 -21.94 -53.72 26.87
CA ASN A 769 -21.05 -53.07 27.84
C ASN A 769 -21.29 -53.59 29.26
N THR A 770 -22.53 -53.93 29.60
CA THR A 770 -22.86 -54.53 30.89
C THR A 770 -22.17 -55.88 31.08
N ALA A 771 -22.13 -56.73 30.04
CA ALA A 771 -21.41 -57.99 30.08
C ALA A 771 -19.89 -57.79 30.24
N VAL A 772 -19.31 -56.81 29.53
CA VAL A 772 -17.88 -56.46 29.65
C VAL A 772 -17.54 -55.98 31.07
N LEU A 773 -18.33 -55.06 31.62
CA LEU A 773 -18.13 -54.55 32.98
C LEU A 773 -18.29 -55.63 34.05
N GLN A 774 -19.24 -56.56 33.89
CA GLN A 774 -19.42 -57.70 34.79
C GLN A 774 -18.25 -58.68 34.71
N ALA A 775 -17.77 -59.01 33.50
CA ALA A 775 -16.62 -59.88 33.30
C ALA A 775 -15.34 -59.26 33.90
N LEU A 776 -15.08 -57.98 33.64
CA LEU A 776 -13.95 -57.24 34.22
C LEU A 776 -14.02 -57.22 35.75
N SER A 777 -15.20 -56.95 36.31
CA SER A 777 -15.38 -56.91 37.77
C SER A 777 -15.17 -58.30 38.39
N ALA A 778 -15.70 -59.36 37.78
CA ALA A 778 -15.50 -60.73 38.26
C ALA A 778 -14.03 -61.14 38.21
N GLU A 779 -13.34 -60.85 37.10
CA GLU A 779 -11.92 -61.20 36.92
C GLU A 779 -11.02 -60.47 37.92
N ILE A 780 -11.21 -59.15 38.09
CA ILE A 780 -10.44 -58.36 39.05
C ILE A 780 -10.64 -58.86 40.48
N ASN A 781 -11.88 -59.14 40.88
CA ASN A 781 -12.22 -59.44 42.27
C ASN A 781 -12.05 -60.93 42.63
N TYR A 782 -11.78 -61.81 41.66
CA TYR A 782 -11.46 -63.22 41.88
C TYR A 782 -9.95 -63.47 42.05
N GLN A 783 -9.11 -62.55 41.57
CA GLN A 783 -7.65 -62.65 41.67
C GLN A 783 -7.12 -62.20 43.05
N ASN A 784 -6.00 -62.79 43.48
CA ASN A 784 -5.28 -62.33 44.67
C ASN A 784 -4.48 -61.05 44.34
N LEU A 785 -5.00 -59.89 44.75
CA LEU A 785 -4.46 -58.57 44.42
C LEU A 785 -3.26 -58.19 45.31
N MET A 786 -2.16 -57.80 44.67
CA MET A 786 -0.94 -57.33 45.35
C MET A 786 -1.00 -55.83 45.64
N ASP A 787 -0.39 -55.41 46.76
CA ASP A 787 -0.18 -53.99 47.06
C ASP A 787 0.77 -53.33 46.06
N LEU A 788 0.61 -52.03 45.83
CA LEU A 788 1.51 -51.25 44.98
C LEU A 788 2.96 -51.35 45.49
N SER A 789 3.88 -51.83 44.65
CA SER A 789 5.31 -51.95 44.97
C SER A 789 6.01 -50.60 45.17
N VAL A 790 5.41 -49.51 44.67
CA VAL A 790 5.95 -48.15 44.68
C VAL A 790 4.82 -47.18 45.04
N PRO A 791 5.07 -46.11 45.84
CA PRO A 791 4.06 -45.09 46.10
C PRO A 791 3.50 -44.53 44.77
N PRO A 792 2.16 -44.43 44.63
CA PRO A 792 1.54 -44.07 43.37
C PRO A 792 1.89 -42.64 42.96
N ARG A 793 2.09 -42.44 41.66
CA ARG A 793 2.28 -41.13 41.03
C ARG A 793 1.02 -40.76 40.26
N VAL A 794 0.87 -39.48 39.95
CA VAL A 794 -0.21 -38.99 39.08
C VAL A 794 -0.16 -39.74 37.74
N ASP A 795 -1.34 -40.07 37.21
CA ASP A 795 -1.63 -40.79 35.97
C ASP A 795 -1.30 -42.30 35.98
N VAL A 796 -0.92 -42.86 37.13
CA VAL A 796 -0.69 -44.32 37.25
C VAL A 796 -2.02 -45.07 37.24
N LEU A 797 -2.15 -46.06 36.35
CA LEU A 797 -3.26 -47.01 36.33
C LEU A 797 -3.11 -48.02 37.47
N CYS A 798 -4.12 -48.12 38.32
CA CYS A 798 -4.13 -48.98 39.50
C CYS A 798 -5.51 -49.61 39.71
N LEU A 799 -5.62 -50.50 40.70
CA LEU A 799 -6.89 -51.02 41.17
C LEU A 799 -7.27 -50.32 42.48
N ALA A 800 -8.44 -49.70 42.50
CA ALA A 800 -8.96 -48.96 43.65
C ALA A 800 -10.32 -49.53 44.10
N PRO A 801 -10.62 -49.54 45.40
CA PRO A 801 -11.91 -49.97 45.91
C PRO A 801 -13.00 -48.97 45.53
N PHE A 802 -14.10 -49.48 44.97
CA PHE A 802 -15.29 -48.72 44.64
C PHE A 802 -16.53 -49.52 45.02
N THR A 803 -17.61 -48.83 45.37
CA THR A 803 -18.89 -49.47 45.69
C THR A 803 -19.86 -49.19 44.57
N TYR A 804 -20.13 -50.21 43.75
CA TYR A 804 -21.07 -50.10 42.64
C TYR A 804 -22.33 -50.92 42.95
N GLN A 805 -23.50 -50.28 42.96
CA GLN A 805 -24.80 -50.90 43.25
C GLN A 805 -24.86 -51.74 44.54
N GLY A 806 -24.12 -51.33 45.58
CA GLY A 806 -24.08 -52.02 46.88
C GLY A 806 -23.01 -53.10 47.02
N ASN A 807 -22.33 -53.48 45.94
CA ASN A 807 -21.20 -54.42 46.00
C ASN A 807 -19.88 -53.65 46.13
N ARG A 808 -19.10 -53.98 47.16
CA ARG A 808 -17.73 -53.47 47.36
C ARG A 808 -16.74 -54.38 46.66
N GLY A 809 -15.93 -53.80 45.77
CA GLY A 809 -14.87 -54.50 45.06
C GLY A 809 -13.80 -53.53 44.56
N TYR A 810 -12.79 -54.08 43.90
CA TYR A 810 -11.70 -53.37 43.23
C TYR A 810 -12.02 -53.16 41.76
N TYR A 811 -11.65 -51.99 41.24
CA TYR A 811 -11.91 -51.55 39.87
C TYR A 811 -10.72 -50.76 39.33
N ARG A 812 -10.59 -50.69 38.00
CA ARG A 812 -9.50 -49.96 37.33
C ARG A 812 -9.69 -48.45 37.51
N ALA A 813 -8.63 -47.77 37.92
CA ALA A 813 -8.64 -46.34 38.12
C ALA A 813 -7.27 -45.68 37.85
N HIS A 814 -7.28 -44.46 37.32
CA HIS A 814 -6.09 -43.60 37.26
C HIS A 814 -5.98 -42.74 38.50
N VAL A 815 -4.78 -42.59 39.04
CA VAL A 815 -4.51 -41.65 40.13
C VAL A 815 -4.47 -40.22 39.55
N LEU A 816 -5.42 -39.37 39.90
CA LEU A 816 -5.46 -37.97 39.46
C LEU A 816 -4.54 -37.08 40.30
N TYR A 817 -4.55 -37.28 41.62
CA TYR A 817 -3.76 -36.51 42.56
C TYR A 817 -3.48 -37.33 43.82
N VAL A 818 -2.32 -37.09 44.44
CA VAL A 818 -1.94 -37.71 45.72
C VAL A 818 -1.76 -36.61 46.75
N HIS A 819 -2.49 -36.68 47.86
CA HIS A 819 -2.43 -35.74 48.97
C HIS A 819 -2.27 -36.48 50.30
N GLY A 820 -1.08 -36.41 50.90
CA GLY A 820 -0.77 -37.13 52.13
C GLY A 820 -0.91 -38.65 51.93
N ASP A 821 -1.72 -39.29 52.77
CA ASP A 821 -2.02 -40.73 52.71
C ASP A 821 -3.27 -41.09 51.87
N LEU A 822 -3.82 -40.13 51.13
CA LEU A 822 -4.99 -40.28 50.25
C LEU A 822 -4.62 -39.99 48.79
N ALA A 823 -5.26 -40.70 47.87
CA ALA A 823 -5.22 -40.44 46.43
C ALA A 823 -6.64 -40.19 45.91
N GLU A 824 -6.81 -39.13 45.11
CA GLU A 824 -7.99 -38.98 44.27
C GLU A 824 -7.79 -39.82 43.02
N VAL A 825 -8.72 -40.73 42.74
CA VAL A 825 -8.65 -41.65 41.60
C VAL A 825 -9.85 -41.47 40.68
N PHE A 826 -9.65 -41.65 39.38
CA PHE A 826 -10.67 -41.65 38.33
C PHE A 826 -10.89 -43.07 37.81
N PHE A 827 -12.09 -43.61 37.98
CA PHE A 827 -12.44 -44.96 37.54
C PHE A 827 -12.64 -44.99 36.03
N VAL A 828 -11.69 -45.55 35.30
CA VAL A 828 -11.64 -45.51 33.82
C VAL A 828 -12.80 -46.23 33.14
N ASP A 829 -13.46 -47.13 33.85
CA ASP A 829 -14.59 -47.91 33.33
C ASP A 829 -15.96 -47.31 33.65
N TYR A 830 -16.02 -46.42 34.64
CA TYR A 830 -17.28 -45.86 35.14
C TYR A 830 -17.33 -44.33 35.08
N GLY A 831 -16.19 -43.65 34.91
CA GLY A 831 -16.11 -42.20 34.67
C GLY A 831 -16.34 -41.32 35.89
N ASN A 832 -16.21 -41.88 37.10
CA ASN A 832 -16.37 -41.16 38.37
C ASN A 832 -15.04 -41.04 39.13
N ARG A 833 -14.97 -40.05 40.03
CA ARG A 833 -13.87 -39.88 41.00
C ARG A 833 -14.19 -40.42 42.38
N SER A 834 -13.16 -40.79 43.14
CA SER A 834 -13.23 -41.04 44.57
C SER A 834 -11.89 -40.77 45.23
N GLU A 835 -11.92 -40.36 46.50
CA GLU A 835 -10.74 -40.37 47.36
C GLU A 835 -10.55 -41.75 47.98
N VAL A 836 -9.32 -42.26 47.94
CA VAL A 836 -8.95 -43.61 48.37
C VAL A 836 -7.64 -43.57 49.15
N PRO A 837 -7.55 -44.22 50.32
CA PRO A 837 -6.29 -44.39 51.05
C PRO A 837 -5.22 -45.11 50.22
N LEU A 838 -3.98 -44.63 50.25
CA LEU A 838 -2.88 -45.19 49.47
C LEU A 838 -2.64 -46.68 49.73
N ASN A 839 -2.81 -47.11 50.99
CA ASN A 839 -2.68 -48.52 51.40
C ASN A 839 -3.80 -49.44 50.88
N LYS A 840 -4.84 -48.87 50.25
CA LYS A 840 -5.92 -49.63 49.62
C LYS A 840 -5.77 -49.69 48.11
N LEU A 841 -4.77 -49.05 47.51
CA LEU A 841 -4.52 -49.17 46.07
C LEU A 841 -3.71 -50.44 45.78
N LYS A 842 -4.09 -51.16 44.73
CA LYS A 842 -3.48 -52.44 44.33
C LYS A 842 -2.88 -52.34 42.94
N GLU A 843 -1.89 -53.18 42.65
CA GLU A 843 -1.31 -53.28 41.30
C GLU A 843 -2.32 -53.89 40.33
N ILE A 844 -2.35 -53.35 39.11
CA ILE A 844 -3.17 -53.89 38.04
C ILE A 844 -2.40 -54.98 37.27
N PRO A 845 -2.93 -56.22 37.19
CA PRO A 845 -2.34 -57.31 36.41
C PRO A 845 -2.09 -56.90 34.95
N SER A 846 -0.96 -57.32 34.37
CA SER A 846 -0.56 -56.96 33.01
C SER A 846 -1.58 -57.36 31.94
N CYS A 847 -2.35 -58.43 32.17
CA CYS A 847 -3.43 -58.86 31.28
C CYS A 847 -4.64 -57.90 31.24
N LEU A 848 -4.81 -57.04 32.24
CA LEU A 848 -5.93 -56.08 32.36
C LEU A 848 -5.53 -54.64 31.99
N GLN A 849 -4.22 -54.36 31.88
CA GLN A 849 -3.69 -53.05 31.51
C GLN A 849 -3.96 -52.69 30.04
N GLY A 850 -4.01 -53.68 29.15
CA GLY A 850 -4.21 -53.49 27.71
C GLY A 850 -5.66 -53.62 27.23
N LEU A 851 -6.64 -53.53 28.14
CA LEU A 851 -8.07 -53.59 27.80
C LEU A 851 -8.68 -52.18 27.77
N PRO A 852 -9.66 -51.90 26.88
CA PRO A 852 -10.18 -50.56 26.70
C PRO A 852 -10.94 -50.03 27.90
N PHE A 853 -10.88 -48.72 28.09
CA PHE A 853 -11.62 -48.00 29.12
C PHE A 853 -13.07 -47.78 28.70
N GLN A 854 -14.02 -48.16 29.56
CA GLN A 854 -15.44 -48.14 29.21
C GLN A 854 -16.13 -46.79 29.45
N ALA A 855 -15.49 -45.84 30.15
CA ALA A 855 -16.04 -44.50 30.36
C ALA A 855 -15.79 -43.59 29.14
N LEU A 856 -16.79 -42.77 28.82
CA LEU A 856 -16.78 -41.85 27.69
C LEU A 856 -17.10 -40.42 28.16
N GLU A 857 -16.50 -39.44 27.50
CA GLU A 857 -16.71 -38.02 27.76
C GLU A 857 -17.69 -37.43 26.75
N PHE A 858 -18.68 -36.66 27.22
CA PHE A 858 -19.78 -36.14 26.41
C PHE A 858 -19.99 -34.64 26.57
N LYS A 859 -20.35 -33.96 25.48
CA LYS A 859 -20.75 -32.54 25.46
C LYS A 859 -22.01 -32.31 24.64
N ILE A 860 -22.97 -31.55 25.16
CA ILE A 860 -24.24 -31.26 24.46
C ILE A 860 -24.00 -30.22 23.36
N CYS A 861 -24.40 -30.49 22.11
CA CYS A 861 -24.22 -29.54 20.99
C CYS A 861 -25.18 -28.33 21.05
N LYS A 862 -25.03 -27.35 20.14
CA LYS A 862 -25.98 -26.23 19.84
C LYS A 862 -26.52 -25.43 21.05
N MET A 863 -25.74 -25.27 22.11
CA MET A 863 -26.18 -24.61 23.36
C MET A 863 -25.06 -23.76 23.95
N CYS A 864 -25.38 -22.55 24.43
CA CYS A 864 -24.49 -21.70 25.22
C CYS A 864 -25.21 -21.15 26.48
N PRO A 865 -24.48 -20.61 27.48
CA PRO A 865 -25.10 -19.99 28.66
C PRO A 865 -25.96 -18.78 28.28
N SER A 866 -27.18 -18.68 28.82
CA SER A 866 -28.00 -17.48 28.66
C SER A 866 -27.43 -16.30 29.47
N ALA A 867 -27.84 -15.08 29.14
CA ALA A 867 -27.44 -13.88 29.88
C ALA A 867 -27.74 -13.95 31.40
N LYS A 868 -28.76 -14.74 31.80
CA LYS A 868 -29.16 -14.96 33.20
C LYS A 868 -28.27 -15.97 33.93
N SER A 869 -27.52 -16.79 33.20
CA SER A 869 -26.70 -17.89 33.72
C SER A 869 -25.21 -17.58 33.78
N LEU A 870 -24.77 -16.37 33.45
CA LEU A 870 -23.36 -15.98 33.46
C LEU A 870 -22.91 -15.46 34.83
N VAL A 871 -21.88 -16.08 35.41
CA VAL A 871 -21.14 -15.54 36.56
C VAL A 871 -19.70 -15.31 36.13
N CYS A 872 -19.23 -14.05 36.18
CA CYS A 872 -17.85 -13.64 35.86
C CYS A 872 -17.33 -14.14 34.50
N GLY A 873 -17.94 -13.68 33.42
CA GLY A 873 -17.34 -13.69 32.09
C GLY A 873 -17.43 -14.99 31.28
N GLU A 874 -17.31 -16.19 31.89
CA GLU A 874 -17.31 -17.46 31.11
C GLU A 874 -17.83 -18.71 31.87
N ARG A 875 -18.46 -18.58 33.05
CA ARG A 875 -18.92 -19.74 33.86
C ARG A 875 -20.44 -19.82 34.04
N TRP A 876 -20.98 -21.04 34.03
CA TRP A 876 -22.39 -21.34 34.33
C TRP A 876 -22.74 -21.02 35.80
N SER A 877 -23.93 -20.46 36.02
CA SER A 877 -24.46 -20.15 37.35
C SER A 877 -24.73 -21.43 38.17
N CYS A 878 -24.60 -21.33 39.50
CA CYS A 878 -24.93 -22.45 40.40
C CYS A 878 -26.36 -22.98 40.20
N SER A 879 -27.33 -22.10 39.90
CA SER A 879 -28.70 -22.51 39.59
C SER A 879 -28.82 -23.33 38.31
N ALA A 880 -28.07 -23.00 37.26
CA ALA A 880 -28.07 -23.75 36.01
C ALA A 880 -27.42 -25.14 36.21
N SER A 881 -26.30 -25.20 36.95
CA SER A 881 -25.63 -26.46 37.29
C SER A 881 -26.51 -27.39 38.11
N GLN A 882 -27.22 -26.88 39.13
CA GLN A 882 -28.17 -27.67 39.92
C GLN A 882 -29.33 -28.19 39.08
N ARG A 883 -29.87 -27.35 38.19
CA ARG A 883 -30.97 -27.75 37.30
C ARG A 883 -30.52 -28.85 36.34
N PHE A 884 -29.36 -28.68 35.69
CA PHE A 884 -28.80 -29.70 34.81
C PHE A 884 -28.55 -31.02 35.56
N ALA A 885 -27.97 -30.99 36.76
CA ALA A 885 -27.80 -32.18 37.58
C ALA A 885 -29.13 -32.89 37.88
N SER A 886 -30.20 -32.14 38.20
CA SER A 886 -31.54 -32.74 38.38
C SER A 886 -32.11 -33.42 37.12
N LEU A 887 -31.67 -32.97 35.95
CA LEU A 887 -32.10 -33.51 34.66
C LEU A 887 -31.35 -34.79 34.28
N VAL A 888 -30.07 -34.91 34.62
CA VAL A 888 -29.20 -36.02 34.19
C VAL A 888 -28.90 -37.07 35.27
N SER A 889 -28.96 -36.71 36.56
CA SER A 889 -28.60 -37.63 37.65
C SER A 889 -29.67 -38.71 37.89
N GLY A 890 -29.22 -39.95 38.10
CA GLY A 890 -30.06 -41.08 38.53
C GLY A 890 -30.97 -41.67 37.45
N CYS A 891 -30.85 -41.25 36.19
CA CYS A 891 -31.66 -41.74 35.05
C CYS A 891 -30.77 -42.25 33.91
N THR A 892 -31.28 -43.20 33.11
CA THR A 892 -30.64 -43.59 31.84
C THR A 892 -31.05 -42.59 30.76
N LEU A 893 -30.06 -42.04 30.04
CA LEU A 893 -30.28 -41.06 28.98
C LEU A 893 -30.04 -41.70 27.62
N LEU A 894 -30.83 -41.26 26.63
CA LEU A 894 -30.64 -41.62 25.23
C LEU A 894 -29.86 -40.50 24.55
N LEU A 895 -28.78 -40.85 23.89
CA LEU A 895 -27.90 -39.93 23.19
C LEU A 895 -27.97 -40.18 21.69
N GLU A 896 -27.95 -39.10 20.91
CA GLU A 896 -27.60 -39.15 19.49
C GLU A 896 -26.23 -38.50 19.29
N VAL A 897 -25.29 -39.23 18.69
CA VAL A 897 -23.94 -38.73 18.47
C VAL A 897 -23.90 -37.87 17.21
N TYR A 898 -23.49 -36.63 17.39
CA TYR A 898 -23.36 -35.64 16.33
C TYR A 898 -21.93 -35.59 15.78
N SER A 899 -20.90 -35.49 16.63
CA SER A 899 -19.49 -35.45 16.23
C SER A 899 -18.53 -35.86 17.36
N LEU A 900 -17.24 -36.08 17.04
CA LEU A 900 -16.17 -36.37 18.00
C LEU A 900 -15.07 -35.31 17.85
N VAL A 901 -14.77 -34.56 18.91
CA VAL A 901 -13.77 -33.48 18.93
C VAL A 901 -12.82 -33.71 20.10
N HIS A 902 -11.51 -33.87 19.82
CA HIS A 902 -10.47 -34.08 20.84
C HIS A 902 -10.75 -35.20 21.87
N GLY A 903 -11.42 -36.29 21.46
CA GLY A 903 -11.79 -37.38 22.39
C GLY A 903 -13.14 -37.19 23.10
N VAL A 904 -13.81 -36.04 22.93
CA VAL A 904 -15.11 -35.72 23.51
C VAL A 904 -16.23 -35.92 22.48
N LEU A 905 -17.26 -36.68 22.85
CA LEU A 905 -18.43 -36.94 22.01
C LEU A 905 -19.44 -35.79 22.12
N HIS A 906 -19.68 -35.10 21.02
CA HIS A 906 -20.72 -34.08 20.91
C HIS A 906 -22.06 -34.76 20.61
N VAL A 907 -23.06 -34.51 21.45
CA VAL A 907 -24.30 -35.31 21.49
C VAL A 907 -25.56 -34.46 21.66
N ASP A 908 -26.67 -34.97 21.14
CA ASP A 908 -28.02 -34.60 21.58
C ASP A 908 -28.47 -35.54 22.70
N VAL A 909 -29.06 -35.00 23.77
CA VAL A 909 -29.38 -35.77 24.99
C VAL A 909 -30.87 -35.76 25.27
N PHE A 910 -31.46 -36.94 25.37
CA PHE A 910 -32.88 -37.14 25.58
C PHE A 910 -33.17 -37.87 26.89
N ARG A 911 -34.18 -37.38 27.62
CA ARG A 911 -34.72 -38.02 28.82
C ARG A 911 -36.16 -38.48 28.60
N HIS A 912 -36.50 -39.64 29.15
CA HIS A 912 -37.88 -40.14 29.15
C HIS A 912 -38.72 -39.45 30.25
N SER A 913 -39.78 -38.73 29.85
CA SER A 913 -40.72 -38.08 30.77
C SER A 913 -42.09 -38.75 30.65
N GLY A 914 -42.52 -39.46 31.69
CA GLY A 914 -43.60 -40.48 31.64
C GLY A 914 -44.98 -40.08 31.12
N ARG A 915 -45.24 -38.81 30.74
CA ARG A 915 -46.48 -38.37 30.07
C ARG A 915 -46.29 -37.64 28.73
N ARG A 916 -45.06 -37.32 28.29
CA ARG A 916 -44.76 -36.60 27.03
C ARG A 916 -43.47 -37.11 26.39
N GLY A 917 -43.42 -38.37 25.95
CA GLY A 917 -42.35 -38.89 25.08
C GLY A 917 -40.90 -38.62 25.53
N LEU A 918 -39.98 -38.63 24.56
CA LEU A 918 -38.58 -38.25 24.70
C LEU A 918 -38.47 -36.71 24.68
N VAL A 919 -37.83 -36.14 25.69
CA VAL A 919 -37.61 -34.68 25.80
C VAL A 919 -36.11 -34.40 25.69
N ASN A 920 -35.71 -33.50 24.79
CA ASN A 920 -34.32 -33.07 24.67
C ASN A 920 -33.96 -32.16 25.84
N ILE A 921 -32.89 -32.50 26.56
CA ILE A 921 -32.42 -31.76 27.74
C ILE A 921 -31.97 -30.34 27.36
N ARG A 922 -31.44 -30.13 26.15
CA ARG A 922 -31.11 -28.80 25.63
C ARG A 922 -32.34 -27.90 25.61
N ASP A 923 -33.42 -28.38 25.01
CA ASP A 923 -34.63 -27.59 24.80
C ASP A 923 -35.26 -27.18 26.15
N VAL A 924 -35.21 -28.06 27.14
CA VAL A 924 -35.64 -27.75 28.52
C VAL A 924 -34.81 -26.62 29.14
N LEU A 925 -33.48 -26.66 28.98
CA LEU A 925 -32.60 -25.60 29.50
C LEU A 925 -32.80 -24.26 28.76
N ILE A 926 -33.15 -24.29 27.48
CA ILE A 926 -33.45 -23.10 26.69
C ILE A 926 -34.81 -22.51 27.08
N GLU A 927 -35.86 -23.34 27.18
CA GLU A 927 -37.20 -22.91 27.60
C GLU A 927 -37.21 -22.29 29.01
N GLU A 928 -36.43 -22.85 29.93
CA GLU A 928 -36.28 -22.32 31.29
C GLU A 928 -35.31 -21.11 31.38
N CYS A 929 -34.82 -20.62 30.24
CA CYS A 929 -33.89 -19.50 30.09
C CYS A 929 -32.56 -19.70 30.83
N TYR A 930 -32.12 -20.94 31.05
CA TYR A 930 -30.79 -21.23 31.55
C TYR A 930 -29.74 -21.23 30.43
N ALA A 931 -30.13 -21.58 29.21
CA ALA A 931 -29.28 -21.62 28.02
C ALA A 931 -29.92 -20.90 26.82
N GLU A 932 -29.13 -20.59 25.78
CA GLU A 932 -29.61 -20.03 24.51
C GLU A 932 -29.14 -20.88 23.33
N LEU A 933 -29.91 -20.84 22.24
CA LEU A 933 -29.62 -21.60 21.02
C LEU A 933 -28.47 -20.94 20.27
N ALA A 934 -27.40 -21.68 20.04
CA ALA A 934 -26.20 -21.20 19.37
C ALA A 934 -25.91 -22.03 18.11
N GLU A 935 -25.46 -21.38 17.05
CA GLU A 935 -24.86 -22.07 15.90
C GLU A 935 -23.55 -22.74 16.35
N GLU A 936 -23.29 -23.95 15.85
CA GLU A 936 -22.01 -24.62 16.12
C GLU A 936 -20.83 -23.82 15.57
N SER A 937 -19.70 -23.91 16.25
CA SER A 937 -18.45 -23.29 15.79
C SER A 937 -18.04 -23.85 14.42
N TYR A 938 -17.72 -22.92 13.51
CA TYR A 938 -17.24 -23.08 12.14
C TYR A 938 -15.93 -23.91 12.04
N GLU A 939 -15.98 -25.22 12.25
CA GLU A 939 -14.85 -26.12 11.99
C GLU A 939 -15.19 -27.12 10.88
N SER A 940 -15.25 -26.60 9.66
CA SER A 940 -15.02 -27.36 8.42
C SER A 940 -14.33 -26.56 7.31
N GLN A 941 -13.65 -25.46 7.68
CA GLN A 941 -12.57 -24.87 6.89
C GLN A 941 -11.45 -24.42 7.84
N VAL A 942 -10.36 -25.17 7.86
CA VAL A 942 -9.18 -24.77 8.64
C VAL A 942 -8.33 -23.83 7.78
N THR A 943 -8.37 -22.53 8.07
CA THR A 943 -7.39 -21.58 7.53
C THR A 943 -6.08 -21.77 8.28
N VAL A 944 -5.05 -22.21 7.58
CA VAL A 944 -3.69 -22.30 8.14
C VAL A 944 -3.12 -20.88 8.26
N PHE A 945 -2.61 -20.52 9.43
CA PHE A 945 -1.97 -19.23 9.65
C PHE A 945 -0.45 -19.34 9.40
N GLY A 946 0.09 -18.44 8.58
CA GLY A 946 1.52 -18.40 8.22
C GLY A 946 1.70 -18.36 6.69
N PRO A 947 2.92 -18.54 6.17
CA PRO A 947 4.17 -18.91 6.84
C PRO A 947 4.78 -17.76 7.68
N PHE A 948 5.29 -18.10 8.87
CA PHE A 948 5.97 -17.20 9.79
C PHE A 948 7.47 -17.50 9.90
N SER A 949 8.28 -16.47 10.15
CA SER A 949 9.65 -16.61 10.60
C SER A 949 9.86 -15.76 11.87
N PRO A 950 10.32 -16.33 12.99
CA PRO A 950 10.59 -15.55 14.21
C PRO A 950 11.79 -14.61 14.08
N TYR A 951 12.56 -14.74 12.99
CA TYR A 951 13.66 -13.85 12.63
C TYR A 951 13.21 -12.59 11.89
N GLN A 952 11.89 -12.39 11.71
CA GLN A 952 11.36 -11.17 11.11
C GLN A 952 11.61 -9.96 12.04
N LEU A 953 12.38 -8.99 11.54
CA LEU A 953 12.76 -7.82 12.34
C LEU A 953 11.74 -6.67 12.21
N LYS A 954 11.53 -5.95 13.32
CA LYS A 954 10.84 -4.65 13.31
C LYS A 954 11.84 -3.53 12.99
N CYS A 955 11.39 -2.58 12.19
CA CYS A 955 12.17 -1.43 11.75
C CYS A 955 11.79 -0.19 12.58
N TYR A 956 12.76 0.68 12.87
CA TYR A 956 12.60 1.93 13.64
C TYR A 956 13.28 3.07 12.90
N SER A 957 12.67 4.25 12.90
CA SER A 957 13.26 5.47 12.31
C SER A 957 14.23 6.12 13.30
N LEU A 958 15.31 6.72 12.79
CA LEU A 958 16.30 7.41 13.61
C LEU A 958 16.00 8.90 13.84
N THR A 959 15.05 9.49 13.11
CA THR A 959 14.68 10.90 13.30
C THR A 959 13.78 11.06 14.52
N LYS A 960 13.98 12.14 15.30
CA LYS A 960 13.24 12.41 16.54
C LYS A 960 11.73 12.45 16.35
N VAL A 961 11.26 12.96 15.21
CA VAL A 961 9.81 13.06 14.90
C VAL A 961 9.15 11.71 14.63
N SER A 962 9.91 10.71 14.17
CA SER A 962 9.39 9.41 13.73
C SER A 962 9.78 8.25 14.63
N GLN A 963 10.71 8.43 15.58
CA GLN A 963 11.25 7.36 16.43
C GLN A 963 10.19 6.59 17.24
N PHE A 964 9.08 7.25 17.61
CA PHE A 964 7.98 6.65 18.38
C PHE A 964 6.81 6.17 17.51
N ARG A 965 6.86 6.39 16.19
CA ARG A 965 5.81 5.96 15.26
C ARG A 965 6.10 4.54 14.77
N ASN A 966 5.04 3.78 14.48
CA ASN A 966 5.20 2.49 13.81
C ASN A 966 5.76 2.69 12.40
N VAL A 967 6.80 1.94 12.05
CA VAL A 967 7.45 1.99 10.73
C VAL A 967 7.17 0.70 9.97
N PHE A 968 6.65 0.83 8.75
CA PHE A 968 6.38 -0.26 7.83
C PHE A 968 7.20 -0.08 6.56
N ILE A 969 7.75 -1.16 6.02
CA ILE A 969 8.39 -1.14 4.71
C ILE A 969 7.32 -1.48 3.66
N ASN A 970 7.24 -0.68 2.60
CA ASN A 970 6.28 -0.85 1.51
C ASN A 970 6.36 -2.29 0.96
N LYS A 971 5.19 -2.92 0.76
CA LYS A 971 5.08 -4.31 0.29
C LYS A 971 5.72 -4.55 -1.09
N GLU A 972 6.05 -3.53 -1.86
CA GLU A 972 6.74 -3.69 -3.14
C GLU A 972 8.27 -3.69 -3.04
N SER A 973 8.82 -3.29 -1.89
CA SER A 973 10.26 -3.30 -1.62
C SER A 973 10.76 -4.72 -1.34
N ILE A 974 11.98 -5.05 -1.79
CA ILE A 974 12.63 -6.33 -1.47
C ILE A 974 12.94 -6.50 0.02
N ASN A 975 13.04 -5.42 0.80
CA ASN A 975 13.26 -5.49 2.25
C ASN A 975 11.95 -5.40 3.03
N SER A 976 10.79 -5.54 2.37
CA SER A 976 9.49 -5.65 3.06
C SER A 976 9.38 -6.87 3.98
N VAL A 977 10.26 -7.84 3.76
CA VAL A 977 10.55 -8.96 4.65
C VAL A 977 12.05 -8.91 4.91
N VAL A 978 12.46 -8.62 6.15
CA VAL A 978 13.86 -8.74 6.57
C VAL A 978 13.94 -9.84 7.62
N VAL A 979 14.75 -10.85 7.31
CA VAL A 979 15.02 -11.99 8.18
C VAL A 979 16.43 -11.83 8.73
N HIS A 980 16.60 -11.94 10.05
CA HIS A 980 17.90 -11.90 10.71
C HIS A 980 18.86 -12.93 10.11
N ASP A 981 20.11 -12.53 9.84
CA ASP A 981 21.04 -13.33 9.04
C ASP A 981 21.99 -14.22 9.86
N GLY A 982 21.88 -14.17 11.19
CA GLY A 982 22.60 -15.02 12.15
C GLY A 982 24.13 -14.96 12.04
N ALA A 983 24.73 -14.14 12.90
CA ALA A 983 26.05 -14.23 13.51
C ALA A 983 26.24 -12.93 14.29
N GLU A 984 26.44 -12.95 15.60
CA GLU A 984 27.11 -11.91 16.42
C GLU A 984 27.26 -10.50 15.80
N VAL A 985 26.16 -9.83 15.45
CA VAL A 985 26.19 -8.41 15.08
C VAL A 985 25.67 -7.65 16.31
N PRO A 986 26.53 -7.29 17.29
CA PRO A 986 26.08 -6.55 18.47
C PRO A 986 25.54 -5.14 18.15
N PHE A 987 25.67 -4.70 16.90
CA PHE A 987 25.46 -3.36 16.40
C PHE A 987 24.26 -3.23 15.44
N GLN A 988 23.76 -2.01 15.27
CA GLN A 988 22.57 -1.72 14.47
C GLN A 988 22.91 -1.66 12.97
N GLN A 989 22.18 -2.41 12.15
CA GLN A 989 22.31 -2.36 10.70
C GLN A 989 21.45 -1.21 10.13
N LEU A 990 22.05 -0.39 9.26
CA LEU A 990 21.38 0.75 8.61
C LEU A 990 20.53 0.30 7.41
N LEU A 991 19.29 0.75 7.38
CA LEU A 991 18.40 0.76 6.22
C LEU A 991 18.21 2.20 5.75
N VAL A 992 18.42 2.46 4.47
CA VAL A 992 18.14 3.75 3.85
C VAL A 992 16.86 3.64 3.03
N ALA A 993 15.89 4.51 3.28
CA ALA A 993 14.66 4.61 2.50
C ALA A 993 14.78 5.72 1.45
N THR A 994 14.41 5.39 0.21
CA THR A 994 14.45 6.35 -0.90
C THR A 994 13.24 7.28 -0.88
N ASP A 995 12.11 6.76 -0.39
CA ASP A 995 10.85 7.47 -0.21
C ASP A 995 10.30 7.22 1.20
N VAL A 996 9.73 8.24 1.81
CA VAL A 996 9.11 8.15 3.16
C VAL A 996 7.75 8.81 3.10
N SER A 997 6.72 8.01 3.38
CA SER A 997 5.33 8.44 3.37
C SER A 997 4.64 8.09 4.69
N VAL A 998 3.45 8.62 4.91
CA VAL A 998 2.62 8.29 6.08
C VAL A 998 1.32 7.67 5.62
N ASN A 999 0.91 6.57 6.26
CA ASN A 999 -0.38 5.95 5.97
C ASN A 999 -1.54 6.67 6.67
N ALA A 1000 -2.78 6.30 6.37
CA ALA A 1000 -3.97 6.92 6.97
C ALA A 1000 -4.00 6.81 8.52
N THR A 1001 -3.34 5.80 9.10
CA THR A 1001 -3.24 5.58 10.55
C THR A 1001 -2.09 6.36 11.22
N GLY A 1002 -1.37 7.20 10.48
CA GLY A 1002 -0.24 7.99 11.01
C GLY A 1002 1.09 7.23 11.12
N SER A 1003 1.14 5.97 10.69
CA SER A 1003 2.36 5.16 10.67
C SER A 1003 3.22 5.49 9.46
N VAL A 1004 4.54 5.45 9.64
CA VAL A 1004 5.53 5.75 8.59
C VAL A 1004 5.66 4.55 7.67
N VAL A 1005 5.69 4.80 6.36
CA VAL A 1005 5.85 3.80 5.29
C VAL A 1005 7.08 4.13 4.46
N LEU A 1006 8.06 3.23 4.47
CA LEU A 1006 9.32 3.35 3.74
C LEU A 1006 9.16 2.75 2.34
N GLY A 1007 9.32 3.55 1.31
CA GLY A 1007 9.33 3.14 -0.10
C GLY A 1007 10.75 2.97 -0.63
N GLU A 1008 10.94 1.98 -1.50
CA GLU A 1008 12.21 1.61 -2.17
C GLU A 1008 13.42 1.67 -1.23
N SER A 1009 13.86 0.55 -0.69
CA SER A 1009 14.83 0.54 0.40
C SER A 1009 16.16 -0.10 0.01
N SER A 1010 17.23 0.36 0.66
CA SER A 1010 18.58 -0.18 0.52
C SER A 1010 19.15 -0.54 1.88
N LEU A 1011 19.37 -1.84 2.10
CA LEU A 1011 20.01 -2.33 3.31
C LEU A 1011 21.53 -2.17 3.17
N MET A 1012 22.15 -1.47 4.12
CA MET A 1012 23.59 -1.26 4.12
C MET A 1012 24.32 -2.51 4.62
N PRO A 1013 25.56 -2.76 4.17
CA PRO A 1013 26.36 -3.86 4.70
C PRO A 1013 26.52 -3.76 6.23
N PRO A 1014 26.52 -4.89 6.96
CA PRO A 1014 26.69 -4.90 8.41
C PRO A 1014 28.16 -4.67 8.76
N VAL A 1015 28.59 -3.40 8.71
CA VAL A 1015 29.94 -2.96 9.07
C VAL A 1015 29.86 -2.11 10.33
N HIS A 1016 30.69 -2.44 11.33
CA HIS A 1016 30.79 -1.70 12.59
C HIS A 1016 31.10 -0.21 12.33
N GLY A 1017 30.44 0.70 13.06
CA GLY A 1017 30.70 2.14 12.93
C GLY A 1017 30.18 2.78 11.63
N LEU A 1018 29.69 1.99 10.65
CA LEU A 1018 29.27 2.52 9.35
C LEU A 1018 28.08 3.49 9.48
N LEU A 1019 27.12 3.20 10.35
CA LEU A 1019 25.98 4.09 10.61
C LEU A 1019 26.44 5.45 11.12
N ALA A 1020 27.33 5.46 12.10
CA ALA A 1020 27.91 6.68 12.67
C ALA A 1020 28.73 7.44 11.62
N LEU A 1021 29.60 6.76 10.88
CA LEU A 1021 30.43 7.34 9.83
C LEU A 1021 29.59 8.01 8.74
N LEU A 1022 28.57 7.33 8.19
CA LEU A 1022 27.73 7.88 7.13
C LEU A 1022 26.87 9.04 7.63
N SER A 1023 26.39 8.97 8.87
CA SER A 1023 25.64 10.08 9.48
C SER A 1023 26.55 11.29 9.66
N MET A 1024 27.77 11.10 10.15
CA MET A 1024 28.75 12.18 10.28
C MET A 1024 29.23 12.75 8.94
N LEU A 1025 29.33 11.92 7.90
CA LEU A 1025 29.78 12.35 6.58
C LEU A 1025 28.74 13.22 5.86
N PHE A 1026 27.45 12.89 5.98
CA PHE A 1026 26.39 13.51 5.19
C PHE A 1026 25.50 14.50 5.95
N ALA A 1027 25.52 14.51 7.29
CA ALA A 1027 24.79 15.49 8.08
C ALA A 1027 25.32 16.92 7.82
N PRO A 1028 24.47 17.95 7.70
CA PRO A 1028 24.93 19.33 7.53
C PRO A 1028 25.83 19.79 8.69
N ALA A 1029 25.41 19.52 9.93
CA ALA A 1029 26.14 19.79 11.15
C ALA A 1029 26.22 18.53 12.01
N ILE A 1030 27.31 18.44 12.78
CA ILE A 1030 27.52 17.38 13.77
C ILE A 1030 27.98 17.99 15.09
N GLU A 1031 27.54 17.40 16.20
CA GLU A 1031 27.99 17.74 17.54
C GLU A 1031 28.47 16.45 18.23
N LEU A 1032 29.75 16.37 18.57
CA LEU A 1032 30.35 15.17 19.17
C LEU A 1032 30.09 15.13 20.67
N ARG A 1033 29.84 13.92 21.18
CA ARG A 1033 29.64 13.63 22.60
C ARG A 1033 30.87 12.96 23.16
N VAL A 1034 31.29 13.35 24.36
CA VAL A 1034 32.42 12.73 25.08
C VAL A 1034 31.98 12.05 26.38
N ASP A 1035 32.78 11.10 26.82
CA ASP A 1035 32.64 10.47 28.13
C ASP A 1035 32.92 11.45 29.29
N LYS A 1036 32.65 11.04 30.54
CA LYS A 1036 32.88 11.87 31.75
C LYS A 1036 34.32 12.35 31.89
N SER A 1037 35.29 11.64 31.31
CA SER A 1037 36.70 12.03 31.36
C SER A 1037 37.10 13.00 30.24
N GLY A 1038 36.22 13.25 29.26
CA GLY A 1038 36.50 14.07 28.08
C GLY A 1038 37.54 13.46 27.13
N LYS A 1039 37.87 12.16 27.30
CA LYS A 1039 38.94 11.50 26.55
C LYS A 1039 38.46 10.70 25.35
N TYR A 1040 37.22 10.24 25.37
CA TYR A 1040 36.67 9.35 24.34
C TYR A 1040 35.36 9.89 23.78
N PHE A 1041 35.22 9.87 22.45
CA PHE A 1041 33.93 10.15 21.83
C PHE A 1041 32.98 8.96 22.02
N THR A 1042 31.78 9.22 22.55
CA THR A 1042 30.78 8.21 22.89
C THR A 1042 29.57 8.22 21.96
N GLY A 1043 29.41 9.29 21.18
CA GLY A 1043 28.30 9.45 20.24
C GLY A 1043 28.35 10.78 19.49
N VAL A 1044 27.32 11.01 18.69
CA VAL A 1044 27.16 12.21 17.86
C VAL A 1044 25.69 12.58 17.72
N LEU A 1045 25.43 13.88 17.74
CA LEU A 1045 24.18 14.47 17.26
C LEU A 1045 24.38 14.96 15.84
N CYS A 1046 23.56 14.48 14.91
CA CYS A 1046 23.61 14.83 13.49
C CYS A 1046 22.32 15.56 13.09
N GLY A 1047 22.43 16.71 12.41
CA GLY A 1047 21.26 17.44 11.94
C GLY A 1047 21.61 18.76 11.25
N LEU A 1048 20.66 19.70 11.23
CA LEU A 1048 20.87 21.03 10.65
C LEU A 1048 21.70 21.96 11.57
N GLY A 1049 21.78 21.63 12.86
CA GLY A 1049 22.50 22.42 13.86
C GLY A 1049 21.63 23.46 14.55
N CYS A 1050 22.26 24.39 15.26
CA CYS A 1050 21.61 25.46 16.00
C CYS A 1050 21.88 26.84 15.39
N SER A 1051 20.99 27.78 15.70
CA SER A 1051 21.13 29.18 15.32
C SER A 1051 22.31 29.81 16.04
N GLN A 1052 23.13 30.56 15.32
CA GLN A 1052 24.32 31.20 15.86
C GLN A 1052 23.98 32.37 16.80
N THR A 1053 22.79 32.96 16.64
CA THR A 1053 22.34 34.11 17.44
C THR A 1053 21.59 33.68 18.70
N SER A 1054 20.73 32.67 18.60
CA SER A 1054 19.85 32.24 19.70
C SER A 1054 20.29 30.96 20.40
N GLY A 1055 21.20 30.18 19.80
CA GLY A 1055 21.58 28.85 20.28
C GLY A 1055 20.48 27.79 20.15
N ALA A 1056 19.29 28.14 19.65
CA ALA A 1056 18.17 27.23 19.48
C ALA A 1056 18.37 26.29 18.28
N PRO A 1057 17.95 25.02 18.35
CA PRO A 1057 18.07 24.09 17.22
C PRO A 1057 17.19 24.53 16.05
N LEU A 1058 17.72 24.47 14.83
CA LEU A 1058 17.05 24.96 13.62
C LEU A 1058 15.99 23.99 13.09
N LEU A 1059 16.26 22.68 13.12
CA LEU A 1059 15.30 21.65 12.67
C LEU A 1059 15.34 20.41 13.58
N PRO A 1060 14.96 20.56 14.87
CA PRO A 1060 15.12 19.50 15.86
C PRO A 1060 14.30 18.23 15.58
N ALA A 1061 13.30 18.32 14.71
CA ALA A 1061 12.47 17.18 14.30
C ALA A 1061 13.27 16.13 13.50
N ASN A 1062 14.29 16.56 12.74
CA ASN A 1062 15.10 15.71 11.87
C ASN A 1062 16.44 15.31 12.49
N ASP A 1063 16.78 15.88 13.65
CA ASP A 1063 18.00 15.51 14.36
C ASP A 1063 18.01 14.01 14.69
N MET A 1064 19.17 13.40 14.47
CA MET A 1064 19.45 12.00 14.77
C MET A 1064 20.58 11.93 15.79
N GLU A 1065 20.34 11.22 16.87
CA GLU A 1065 21.32 11.00 17.93
C GLU A 1065 21.80 9.56 17.90
N LEU A 1066 23.13 9.38 17.82
CA LEU A 1066 23.76 8.08 17.64
C LEU A 1066 24.81 7.85 18.70
N THR A 1067 24.77 6.67 19.32
CA THR A 1067 25.86 6.17 20.16
C THR A 1067 26.87 5.42 19.30
N PHE A 1068 28.15 5.62 19.55
CA PHE A 1068 29.19 4.90 18.83
C PHE A 1068 29.33 3.46 19.33
N ASP A 1069 29.28 2.53 18.39
CA ASP A 1069 29.58 1.10 18.58
C ASP A 1069 31.07 0.78 18.33
N VAL A 1070 31.84 1.76 17.85
CA VAL A 1070 33.29 1.71 17.56
C VAL A 1070 33.97 2.94 18.14
N HIS A 1071 35.22 2.81 18.56
CA HIS A 1071 36.01 3.96 18.98
C HIS A 1071 36.32 4.87 17.79
N PHE A 1072 35.85 6.12 17.84
CA PHE A 1072 36.34 7.21 16.99
C PHE A 1072 37.33 8.07 17.77
N GLY A 1073 38.50 8.36 17.18
CA GLY A 1073 39.51 9.26 17.69
C GLY A 1073 39.51 10.62 16.98
N VAL A 1074 40.36 11.55 17.44
CA VAL A 1074 40.49 12.88 16.83
C VAL A 1074 41.00 12.80 15.38
N GLU A 1075 41.86 11.83 15.08
CA GLU A 1075 42.38 11.57 13.72
C GLU A 1075 41.24 11.18 12.76
N ASP A 1076 40.36 10.25 13.17
CA ASP A 1076 39.21 9.82 12.36
C ASP A 1076 38.28 11.01 12.05
N ILE A 1077 37.97 11.84 13.05
CA ILE A 1077 37.16 13.05 12.87
C ILE A 1077 37.84 14.04 11.91
N THR A 1078 39.16 14.15 11.98
CA THR A 1078 39.95 15.01 11.08
C THR A 1078 39.89 14.49 9.64
N GLU A 1079 39.95 13.17 9.44
CA GLU A 1079 39.77 12.54 8.12
C GLU A 1079 38.35 12.74 7.58
N ILE A 1080 37.32 12.52 8.39
CA ILE A 1080 35.92 12.76 8.02
C ILE A 1080 35.73 14.21 7.59
N ASN A 1081 36.25 15.18 8.35
CA ASN A 1081 36.20 16.59 7.99
C ASN A 1081 37.01 16.91 6.73
N SER A 1082 38.08 16.18 6.46
CA SER A 1082 38.85 16.31 5.22
C SER A 1082 38.06 15.79 4.01
N LEU A 1083 37.35 14.66 4.16
CA LEU A 1083 36.43 14.13 3.15
C LEU A 1083 35.27 15.09 2.88
N ARG A 1084 34.63 15.62 3.92
CA ARG A 1084 33.55 16.64 3.81
C ARG A 1084 34.05 17.88 3.06
N ARG A 1085 35.23 18.39 3.40
CA ARG A 1085 35.87 19.52 2.70
C ARG A 1085 36.16 19.20 1.24
N ALA A 1086 36.65 17.99 0.94
CA ALA A 1086 36.92 17.55 -0.43
C ALA A 1086 35.63 17.47 -1.26
N MET A 1087 34.55 16.92 -0.71
CA MET A 1087 33.24 16.87 -1.36
C MET A 1087 32.71 18.28 -1.67
N ASN A 1088 32.74 19.19 -0.68
CA ASN A 1088 32.33 20.58 -0.87
C ASN A 1088 33.21 21.32 -1.89
N LYS A 1089 34.51 21.03 -1.89
CA LYS A 1089 35.45 21.59 -2.86
C LYS A 1089 35.16 21.11 -4.28
N LEU A 1090 34.91 19.81 -4.49
CA LEU A 1090 34.54 19.26 -5.80
C LEU A 1090 33.21 19.82 -6.31
N LEU A 1091 32.23 20.02 -5.42
CA LEU A 1091 30.98 20.71 -5.73
C LEU A 1091 31.21 22.16 -6.23
N CYS A 1092 32.23 22.85 -5.69
CA CYS A 1092 32.52 24.24 -6.04
C CYS A 1092 33.51 24.38 -7.22
N GLU A 1093 34.54 23.54 -7.33
CA GLU A 1093 35.54 23.61 -8.41
C GLU A 1093 34.93 23.29 -9.78
N ASP A 1094 33.96 22.37 -9.85
CA ASP A 1094 33.19 22.11 -11.07
C ASP A 1094 32.24 23.29 -11.43
N ALA A 1095 32.01 24.23 -10.50
CA ALA A 1095 31.28 25.49 -10.72
C ALA A 1095 32.18 26.65 -11.22
N VAL A 1096 33.48 26.65 -10.89
CA VAL A 1096 34.42 27.78 -11.11
C VAL A 1096 34.89 27.94 -12.57
N ARG A 1097 34.24 27.30 -13.55
CA ARG A 1097 34.37 27.70 -14.97
C ARG A 1097 33.34 28.75 -15.42
N SER A 1098 32.40 29.13 -14.55
CA SER A 1098 31.56 30.32 -14.74
C SER A 1098 31.62 31.24 -13.51
N GLY A 1099 32.41 32.31 -13.62
CA GLY A 1099 32.41 33.44 -12.68
C GLY A 1099 33.26 33.23 -11.42
N GLN A 1100 34.14 34.19 -11.15
CA GLN A 1100 34.94 34.26 -9.92
C GLN A 1100 34.08 34.73 -8.73
N GLU A 1101 34.57 34.40 -7.54
CA GLU A 1101 34.15 34.88 -6.20
C GLU A 1101 33.01 34.10 -5.53
N GLU A 1102 33.40 33.22 -4.58
CA GLU A 1102 32.76 33.00 -3.24
C GLU A 1102 33.18 31.63 -2.64
N VAL A 1103 34.49 31.41 -2.45
CA VAL A 1103 35.01 30.23 -1.71
C VAL A 1103 35.29 30.57 -0.22
N ALA A 1104 34.93 31.78 0.22
CA ALA A 1104 35.26 32.28 1.55
C ALA A 1104 34.25 31.88 2.64
N GLN A 1105 32.96 31.66 2.32
CA GLN A 1105 31.92 31.47 3.35
C GLN A 1105 31.71 29.99 3.75
N LEU A 1106 31.95 29.02 2.86
CA LEU A 1106 31.87 27.58 3.16
C LEU A 1106 33.05 27.06 4.01
N LYS A 1107 34.07 27.89 4.28
CA LYS A 1107 35.23 27.54 5.12
C LYS A 1107 34.96 27.58 6.62
N ARG A 1108 33.77 27.99 7.07
CA ARG A 1108 33.40 28.07 8.50
C ARG A 1108 32.52 26.90 8.98
N ILE A 1109 32.77 25.68 8.49
CA ILE A 1109 32.21 24.47 9.12
C ILE A 1109 33.13 24.10 10.30
N TYR A 1110 32.84 24.79 11.41
CA TYR A 1110 33.03 24.50 12.84
C TYR A 1110 34.34 23.85 13.33
N THR A 1111 35.06 24.59 14.16
CA THR A 1111 35.73 24.06 15.36
C THR A 1111 34.70 23.26 16.15
N ILE A 1112 34.94 21.95 16.33
CA ILE A 1112 34.05 21.06 17.06
C ILE A 1112 34.51 21.05 18.52
N ASP A 1113 33.79 21.74 19.40
CA ASP A 1113 34.04 21.67 20.83
C ASP A 1113 33.24 20.49 21.42
N PRO A 1114 33.90 19.42 21.90
CA PRO A 1114 33.21 18.30 22.51
C PRO A 1114 32.52 18.70 23.82
N THR A 1115 31.26 18.30 23.99
CA THR A 1115 30.44 18.64 25.16
C THR A 1115 30.09 17.41 26.00
N TRP A 1116 30.13 17.56 27.32
CA TRP A 1116 29.78 16.52 28.30
C TRP A 1116 28.43 16.82 28.99
N TYR A 1117 27.64 15.78 29.29
CA TYR A 1117 26.35 15.85 29.99
C TYR A 1117 26.19 14.77 31.08
N GLU A 1118 25.45 15.09 32.15
CA GLU A 1118 25.47 14.35 33.42
C GLU A 1118 24.58 13.08 33.48
N GLN A 1119 23.49 13.00 32.68
CA GLN A 1119 22.61 11.82 32.63
C GLN A 1119 22.57 11.21 31.21
N PRO A 1120 22.96 9.94 31.01
CA PRO A 1120 23.09 9.31 29.69
C PRO A 1120 21.77 8.76 29.07
N TYR A 1121 20.60 8.94 29.70
CA TYR A 1121 19.33 8.42 29.15
C TYR A 1121 18.08 9.30 29.40
N ILE A 1122 18.26 10.57 29.82
CA ILE A 1122 17.18 11.56 29.97
C ILE A 1122 17.62 12.85 29.24
N TRP A 1123 17.71 12.75 27.91
CA TRP A 1123 18.39 13.74 27.05
C TRP A 1123 17.51 14.90 26.54
N ASN A 1124 16.26 15.00 27.03
CA ASN A 1124 15.29 16.05 26.66
C ASN A 1124 14.75 16.88 27.86
N GLN A 1125 15.43 16.92 29.01
CA GLN A 1125 15.03 17.75 30.16
C GLN A 1125 16.11 18.76 30.62
N VAL A 1126 16.86 19.36 29.69
CA VAL A 1126 17.53 20.62 30.05
C VAL A 1126 16.50 21.74 29.93
N ARG A 1127 15.96 22.09 31.10
CA ARG A 1127 15.13 23.27 31.36
C ARG A 1127 15.78 24.51 30.75
N GLY A 1128 14.96 25.42 30.22
CA GLY A 1128 15.35 26.74 29.72
C GLY A 1128 15.84 27.72 30.80
N SER A 1129 16.70 27.28 31.72
CA SER A 1129 17.17 28.07 32.86
C SER A 1129 18.68 28.30 32.93
N CYS A 1130 19.47 27.89 31.93
CA CYS A 1130 20.89 28.28 31.86
C CYS A 1130 21.13 29.27 30.71
N LEU A 1131 20.43 30.42 30.79
CA LEU A 1131 20.96 31.71 30.35
C LEU A 1131 21.90 32.23 31.44
N LYS A 1132 23.05 32.79 31.04
CA LYS A 1132 24.23 33.24 31.82
C LYS A 1132 25.26 32.10 31.94
N THR A 1133 26.34 32.15 31.16
CA THR A 1133 27.39 33.18 31.13
C THR A 1133 28.12 33.15 29.80
#